data_AF-A0A7J9AI04-F1
#
_entry.id   AF-A0A7J9AI04-F1
#
_cell.length_a   1.000
_cell.length_b   1.000
_cell.length_c   1.000
_cell.angle_alpha   90.00
_cell.angle_beta   90.00
_cell.angle_gamma   90.00
#
_symmetry.space_group_name_H-M   'P 1'
#
loop_
_entity.id
_entity.type
_entity.pdbx_description
1 polymer ?
#
loop_
_entity_poly.entity_id
_entity_poly.type
_entity_poly.pdbx_seq_one_letter_code
_entity_poly.pdbx_strand_id
1 'polypeptide(L)'
;ELELDEDGEPIEGDTLNGRDPDDDDEEEDDEGQDEYENDGFIVDDVEDEEVDEAEEREDSDEERRKKKKKRKKKEAEDLDEDDYELLRENDVNVPKVGSKKFKRLKKAQRDLDGIRYGLSDDEFDGSMKGGATAEEKLKRTLFGDDDGQPLEDLPEDEEQIEEEEDGDMGEEDEMADFIVEEDDVPGASVRRKKMKNKKSRHAFDVSSSALKEAQDIFGDVDELLQLRKQGLDYSDQKERRLEDQFEPTVLSEKYMTVKDDEIRTIDLPERMQISEESTGSPPMDEESIIEESNWMHKQLTSGAVPLFGKERTDLSINKDDIMRFLDLTHVQKLDIPFIAMYRKEQCLSLLQDPEQHEVDDVDQEKSDKKPTIKWHKVLWAIRDLDRKWLLLQKRKSGLQSHYSKRFEEESRRIYDETRLNLNQQLFESILKDLKDAESEREVDDVDAKFNLHFPPGEVGADEGQYKRPKRRSQYSICYKAGLWEVASKFGYSAQQLGSQLSLEKLPVDELEDPKETPEEMASNFTCAMFETPQSVLKGARHMAALEISCEPSVKKYVRNVYMENAVVSTSPTPDGKIAIDSFHQFAGVKWLREKPLSKFEDAQWLLIQKAEEEKLLQVTFKLPEKIMDDLIKECNERYLSNGVSKSAQQWNEQRKQILNDALFGFLLPSMEKEARSLLASGAKNWLLLEYGKGLWNKVSVGPYQKKENDINSEEEAAPRVMACCWGPGKPATTFVMLDSSGEVLDVLYTGSLTLRSQNVNDQQRKKNDQQRVLKFMTDHQPHVVVLGAVNLSCTRLKDDIYEVGLSLLRC
;
A
#
# COMPACT_ATOMS: atom_id res chain seq x y z
N GLU A 1 28.23 -31.08 36.74
CA GLU A 1 28.28 -32.53 36.49
C GLU A 1 26.92 -33.15 36.84
N LEU A 2 26.65 -34.40 36.46
CA LEU A 2 25.55 -35.22 36.97
C LEU A 2 26.16 -36.53 37.47
N GLU A 3 25.74 -37.00 38.63
CA GLU A 3 26.25 -38.24 39.22
C GLU A 3 25.52 -39.45 38.62
N LEU A 4 26.29 -40.50 38.30
CA LEU A 4 25.84 -41.82 37.86
C LEU A 4 26.40 -42.85 38.84
N ASP A 5 25.72 -43.96 39.02
CA ASP A 5 26.21 -45.09 39.81
C ASP A 5 27.11 -46.04 38.97
N GLU A 6 27.62 -47.10 39.60
CA GLU A 6 28.78 -47.85 39.11
C GLU A 6 28.52 -48.72 37.86
N ASP A 7 27.24 -48.93 37.49
CA ASP A 7 26.81 -49.59 36.25
C ASP A 7 26.17 -48.61 35.21
N GLY A 8 25.86 -47.37 35.59
CA GLY A 8 25.74 -46.24 34.64
C GLY A 8 24.33 -45.87 34.13
N GLU A 9 23.27 -46.10 34.89
CA GLU A 9 21.90 -45.65 34.55
C GLU A 9 21.36 -44.55 35.50
N PRO A 10 20.38 -43.72 35.09
CA PRO A 10 19.83 -42.67 35.93
C PRO A 10 18.86 -43.22 36.99
N ILE A 11 19.01 -42.79 38.24
CA ILE A 11 18.19 -43.24 39.37
C ILE A 11 16.79 -42.63 39.31
N GLU A 12 15.78 -43.43 38.92
CA GLU A 12 14.37 -43.13 39.18
C GLU A 12 13.96 -43.56 40.59
N GLY A 13 13.06 -42.79 41.22
CA GLY A 13 12.55 -43.08 42.56
C GLY A 13 11.05 -42.81 42.66
N ASP A 14 10.30 -43.80 43.14
CA ASP A 14 8.84 -43.76 43.30
C ASP A 14 8.41 -44.45 44.61
N THR A 15 7.12 -44.30 44.96
CA THR A 15 6.26 -45.12 45.82
C THR A 15 5.91 -44.65 47.25
N LEU A 16 4.68 -44.10 47.35
CA LEU A 16 3.53 -44.62 48.13
C LEU A 16 3.20 -44.16 49.60
N ASN A 17 1.92 -43.75 49.75
CA ASN A 17 0.84 -44.34 50.59
C ASN A 17 0.16 -43.52 51.74
N GLY A 18 -1.19 -43.57 51.75
CA GLY A 18 -2.09 -43.23 52.88
C GLY A 18 -3.05 -42.04 52.62
N ARG A 19 -4.40 -42.08 52.54
CA ARG A 19 -5.50 -43.09 52.56
C ARG A 19 -6.57 -42.83 53.65
N ASP A 20 -7.67 -42.15 53.23
CA ASP A 20 -9.11 -42.23 53.62
C ASP A 20 -9.54 -42.19 55.13
N PRO A 21 -10.85 -42.00 55.51
CA PRO A 21 -12.08 -41.76 54.71
C PRO A 21 -13.03 -40.64 55.27
N ASP A 22 -14.29 -40.65 54.80
CA ASP A 22 -15.53 -39.97 55.29
C ASP A 22 -15.65 -38.43 55.08
N ASP A 23 -16.81 -37.82 54.78
CA ASP A 23 -18.23 -38.27 54.82
C ASP A 23 -19.12 -37.51 53.76
N ASP A 24 -20.42 -37.89 53.65
CA ASP A 24 -21.49 -37.36 52.73
C ASP A 24 -21.79 -35.83 52.88
N ASP A 25 -22.60 -35.11 52.08
CA ASP A 25 -23.61 -35.35 51.00
C ASP A 25 -23.58 -34.05 50.08
N GLU A 26 -24.41 -33.67 49.09
CA GLU A 26 -25.71 -34.04 48.46
C GLU A 26 -25.69 -33.49 46.98
N GLU A 27 -26.76 -33.60 46.15
CA GLU A 27 -26.83 -33.04 44.76
C GLU A 27 -27.68 -31.74 44.65
N GLU A 28 -27.29 -30.75 43.81
CA GLU A 28 -28.24 -29.79 43.20
C GLU A 28 -27.68 -29.13 41.91
N ASP A 29 -28.48 -29.13 40.83
CA ASP A 29 -28.20 -28.43 39.55
C ASP A 29 -28.62 -26.95 39.61
N ASP A 30 -27.95 -26.04 38.89
CA ASP A 30 -28.65 -25.03 38.07
C ASP A 30 -27.79 -24.48 36.91
N GLU A 31 -28.47 -23.82 35.96
CA GLU A 31 -28.00 -23.43 34.63
C GLU A 31 -27.18 -22.11 34.59
N GLY A 32 -26.41 -21.89 33.51
CA GLY A 32 -25.88 -20.55 33.18
C GLY A 32 -24.47 -20.46 32.58
N GLN A 33 -24.23 -21.05 31.40
CA GLN A 33 -23.02 -20.75 30.62
C GLN A 33 -23.23 -19.51 29.74
N ASP A 34 -22.58 -18.40 30.10
CA ASP A 34 -22.48 -17.18 29.28
C ASP A 34 -21.57 -17.41 28.06
N GLU A 35 -22.15 -17.69 26.88
CA GLU A 35 -21.46 -17.59 25.59
C GLU A 35 -21.74 -16.25 24.87
N TYR A 36 -20.91 -15.94 23.87
CA TYR A 36 -20.94 -14.74 23.02
C TYR A 36 -20.41 -13.42 23.61
N GLU A 37 -19.11 -13.34 23.91
CA GLU A 37 -18.32 -12.13 23.59
C GLU A 37 -16.89 -12.44 23.10
N ASN A 38 -16.77 -13.41 22.18
CA ASN A 38 -15.55 -13.64 21.38
C ASN A 38 -15.94 -14.22 20.00
N ASP A 39 -15.93 -13.39 18.97
CA ASP A 39 -16.11 -13.82 17.57
C ASP A 39 -15.05 -13.12 16.70
N GLY A 40 -13.80 -13.53 16.92
CA GLY A 40 -12.69 -13.21 16.03
C GLY A 40 -12.67 -14.21 14.89
N PHE A 41 -12.59 -13.71 13.65
CA PHE A 41 -12.70 -14.49 12.42
C PHE A 41 -11.73 -15.69 12.36
N ILE A 42 -12.25 -16.89 12.65
CA ILE A 42 -11.56 -18.17 12.52
C ILE A 42 -12.29 -19.01 11.48
N VAL A 43 -11.53 -19.63 10.58
CA VAL A 43 -12.02 -20.63 9.63
C VAL A 43 -11.44 -21.97 10.05
N ASP A 44 -12.19 -22.70 10.86
CA ASP A 44 -11.89 -24.10 11.19
C ASP A 44 -12.47 -25.00 10.09
N ASP A 45 -11.66 -25.29 9.07
CA ASP A 45 -11.89 -26.42 8.16
C ASP A 45 -11.61 -27.72 8.94
N VAL A 46 -12.66 -28.38 9.39
CA VAL A 46 -12.57 -29.71 10.04
C VAL A 46 -12.56 -30.79 8.96
N GLU A 47 -11.45 -31.51 8.86
CA GLU A 47 -11.35 -32.73 8.06
C GLU A 47 -11.96 -33.91 8.84
N ASP A 48 -13.09 -34.46 8.36
CA ASP A 48 -13.59 -35.77 8.80
C ASP A 48 -12.94 -36.88 7.96
N GLU A 49 -12.06 -37.67 8.57
CA GLU A 49 -11.57 -38.93 7.98
C GLU A 49 -12.60 -40.06 8.16
N GLU A 50 -13.02 -40.70 7.07
CA GLU A 50 -13.40 -42.12 7.10
C GLU A 50 -12.69 -42.87 5.97
N VAL A 51 -12.20 -44.07 6.30
CA VAL A 51 -11.33 -44.92 5.48
C VAL A 51 -12.06 -46.23 5.21
N ASP A 52 -12.12 -46.70 3.96
CA ASP A 52 -11.67 -48.07 3.65
C ASP A 52 -11.72 -48.46 2.15
N GLU A 53 -10.60 -49.10 1.76
CA GLU A 53 -10.40 -50.11 0.71
C GLU A 53 -10.85 -49.87 -0.75
N ALA A 54 -10.34 -50.72 -1.65
CA ALA A 54 -10.35 -50.52 -3.10
C ALA A 54 -10.95 -51.71 -3.84
N GLU A 55 -11.50 -51.47 -5.03
CA GLU A 55 -11.16 -52.28 -6.21
C GLU A 55 -11.51 -51.57 -7.54
N GLU A 56 -11.05 -52.16 -8.65
CA GLU A 56 -11.02 -51.55 -9.98
C GLU A 56 -12.40 -51.34 -10.64
N ARG A 57 -12.56 -50.26 -11.41
CA ARG A 57 -12.78 -50.31 -12.88
C ARG A 57 -12.96 -48.93 -13.51
N GLU A 58 -12.35 -48.75 -14.67
CA GLU A 58 -12.75 -47.73 -15.65
C GLU A 58 -14.07 -48.15 -16.32
N ASP A 59 -15.03 -47.23 -16.48
CA ASP A 59 -15.51 -46.79 -17.80
C ASP A 59 -16.51 -45.62 -17.70
N SER A 60 -16.68 -44.89 -18.81
CA SER A 60 -17.80 -44.01 -19.21
C SER A 60 -18.34 -42.96 -18.22
N ASP A 61 -17.97 -41.70 -18.47
CA ASP A 61 -18.72 -40.51 -17.99
C ASP A 61 -20.06 -40.33 -18.77
N GLU A 62 -20.78 -39.23 -18.51
CA GLU A 62 -21.86 -38.67 -19.34
C GLU A 62 -23.35 -39.09 -19.14
N GLU A 63 -23.81 -39.52 -17.95
CA GLU A 63 -25.29 -39.44 -17.68
C GLU A 63 -25.80 -38.88 -16.33
N ARG A 64 -24.97 -38.66 -15.30
CA ARG A 64 -25.49 -38.19 -13.99
C ARG A 64 -25.72 -36.66 -13.85
N ARG A 65 -25.27 -35.82 -14.79
CA ARG A 65 -25.34 -34.34 -14.65
C ARG A 65 -26.71 -33.68 -14.88
N LYS A 66 -27.77 -34.41 -15.30
CA LYS A 66 -29.07 -33.82 -15.69
C LYS A 66 -30.15 -33.70 -14.58
N LYS A 67 -29.87 -34.05 -13.31
CA LYS A 67 -30.88 -34.04 -12.20
C LYS A 67 -30.62 -33.13 -10.98
N LYS A 68 -29.56 -32.31 -10.94
CA LYS A 68 -29.28 -31.37 -9.81
C LYS A 68 -29.41 -29.85 -10.11
N LYS A 69 -29.85 -29.42 -11.30
CA LYS A 69 -30.08 -27.99 -11.63
C LYS A 69 -31.52 -27.51 -11.40
N LYS A 70 -32.00 -27.44 -10.14
CA LYS A 70 -33.27 -26.75 -9.82
C LYS A 70 -33.46 -26.21 -8.38
N ARG A 71 -32.42 -25.66 -7.72
CA ARG A 71 -32.60 -24.82 -6.51
C ARG A 71 -31.36 -24.00 -6.10
N LYS A 72 -31.27 -22.75 -6.58
CA LYS A 72 -30.72 -21.55 -5.91
C LYS A 72 -30.84 -20.38 -6.89
N LYS A 73 -31.91 -19.60 -6.80
CA LYS A 73 -31.95 -18.25 -7.35
C LYS A 73 -31.38 -17.38 -6.24
N LYS A 74 -30.10 -16.98 -6.33
CA LYS A 74 -29.56 -15.96 -5.41
C LYS A 74 -30.32 -14.68 -5.74
N GLU A 75 -30.93 -14.06 -4.74
CA GLU A 75 -31.36 -12.67 -4.90
C GLU A 75 -30.10 -11.80 -4.82
N ALA A 76 -30.06 -10.74 -5.60
CA ALA A 76 -28.98 -9.76 -5.49
C ALA A 76 -29.34 -8.88 -4.30
N GLU A 77 -28.46 -8.87 -3.30
CA GLU A 77 -28.49 -7.88 -2.24
C GLU A 77 -28.03 -6.55 -2.87
N ASP A 78 -28.98 -5.64 -3.13
CA ASP A 78 -28.68 -4.26 -3.50
C ASP A 78 -28.06 -3.59 -2.28
N LEU A 79 -26.72 -3.53 -2.26
CA LEU A 79 -25.92 -2.78 -1.28
C LEU A 79 -26.38 -1.31 -1.22
N ASP A 80 -26.48 -0.75 -0.01
CA ASP A 80 -26.90 0.64 0.17
C ASP A 80 -25.74 1.64 -0.09
N GLU A 81 -26.03 2.95 -0.11
CA GLU A 81 -25.00 3.95 -0.43
C GLU A 81 -23.93 4.08 0.67
N ASP A 82 -24.24 3.66 1.92
CA ASP A 82 -23.25 3.52 3.01
C ASP A 82 -22.36 2.29 2.77
N ASP A 83 -22.93 1.15 2.36
CA ASP A 83 -22.16 -0.07 2.04
C ASP A 83 -21.13 0.22 0.91
N TYR A 84 -21.55 0.96 -0.12
CA TYR A 84 -20.64 1.44 -1.17
C TYR A 84 -19.63 2.48 -0.65
N GLU A 85 -19.87 3.16 0.48
CA GLU A 85 -18.91 4.05 1.13
C GLU A 85 -17.87 3.25 1.92
N LEU A 86 -18.31 2.30 2.75
CA LEU A 86 -17.45 1.36 3.50
C LEU A 86 -16.54 0.53 2.57
N LEU A 87 -17.03 0.11 1.40
CA LEU A 87 -16.19 -0.58 0.41
C LEU A 87 -15.14 0.36 -0.23
N ARG A 88 -15.45 1.64 -0.42
CA ARG A 88 -14.48 2.66 -0.91
C ARG A 88 -13.49 3.09 0.17
N GLU A 89 -13.87 3.03 1.45
CA GLU A 89 -13.00 3.27 2.61
C GLU A 89 -11.98 2.13 2.83
N ASN A 90 -12.20 0.97 2.19
CA ASN A 90 -11.30 -0.21 2.21
C ASN A 90 -10.71 -0.53 0.80
N ASP A 91 -10.59 0.46 -0.08
CA ASP A 91 -10.03 0.36 -1.44
C ASP A 91 -10.70 -0.67 -2.41
N VAL A 92 -11.89 -1.19 -2.07
CA VAL A 92 -12.64 -2.13 -2.94
C VAL A 92 -13.49 -1.38 -3.95
N ASN A 93 -12.95 -1.18 -5.15
CA ASN A 93 -13.62 -0.43 -6.22
C ASN A 93 -14.74 -1.23 -6.91
N VAL A 94 -16.01 -0.89 -6.64
CA VAL A 94 -17.21 -1.55 -7.21
C VAL A 94 -18.02 -0.58 -8.10
N PRO A 95 -18.35 -0.94 -9.36
CA PRO A 95 -19.10 -0.04 -10.26
C PRO A 95 -20.56 0.21 -9.83
N LYS A 96 -20.96 1.47 -9.68
CA LYS A 96 -22.35 1.85 -9.35
C LYS A 96 -23.34 1.50 -10.48
N VAL A 97 -24.31 0.65 -10.19
CA VAL A 97 -25.39 0.27 -11.14
C VAL A 97 -26.51 1.32 -11.16
N GLY A 98 -26.61 2.10 -12.24
CA GLY A 98 -27.59 3.18 -12.37
C GLY A 98 -29.06 2.74 -12.41
N SER A 99 -29.92 3.44 -11.65
CA SER A 99 -31.33 3.06 -11.41
C SER A 99 -32.26 3.25 -12.64
N LYS A 100 -32.70 2.12 -13.22
CA LYS A 100 -33.55 2.09 -14.42
C LYS A 100 -35.03 2.34 -14.11
N LYS A 101 -35.53 3.54 -14.42
CA LYS A 101 -36.94 3.94 -14.25
C LYS A 101 -37.87 3.22 -15.24
N PHE A 102 -38.63 2.22 -14.77
CA PHE A 102 -39.62 1.49 -15.56
C PHE A 102 -40.76 2.39 -16.09
N LYS A 103 -41.12 2.25 -17.38
CA LYS A 103 -42.36 2.81 -17.96
C LYS A 103 -43.46 1.75 -18.02
N ARG A 104 -44.70 2.18 -17.75
CA ARG A 104 -45.88 1.31 -17.51
C ARG A 104 -46.33 0.53 -18.76
N LEU A 105 -46.80 -0.70 -18.52
CA LEU A 105 -47.58 -1.50 -19.47
C LEU A 105 -48.82 -0.75 -20.00
N LYS A 106 -49.18 -1.03 -21.25
CA LYS A 106 -50.55 -0.92 -21.78
C LYS A 106 -50.90 -2.20 -22.57
N LYS A 107 -52.20 -2.48 -22.74
CA LYS A 107 -52.72 -3.83 -23.04
C LYS A 107 -53.68 -3.84 -24.26
N ALA A 108 -53.26 -4.52 -25.33
CA ALA A 108 -54.06 -5.17 -26.38
C ALA A 108 -53.07 -6.08 -27.16
N GLN A 109 -53.27 -7.37 -27.48
CA GLN A 109 -54.43 -8.21 -27.85
C GLN A 109 -54.62 -8.32 -29.38
N ARG A 110 -54.29 -9.52 -29.91
CA ARG A 110 -54.68 -10.10 -31.23
C ARG A 110 -54.03 -9.47 -32.47
N ASP A 111 -53.78 -10.19 -33.58
CA ASP A 111 -53.95 -11.64 -33.86
C ASP A 111 -53.06 -12.12 -35.04
N LEU A 112 -52.93 -13.46 -35.14
CA LEU A 112 -52.65 -14.28 -36.35
C LEU A 112 -51.25 -14.35 -37.02
N ASP A 113 -51.04 -15.53 -37.64
CA ASP A 113 -50.05 -16.06 -38.60
C ASP A 113 -48.52 -15.87 -38.32
N GLY A 114 -47.63 -16.86 -38.48
CA GLY A 114 -47.74 -18.23 -39.03
C GLY A 114 -46.88 -18.38 -40.30
N ILE A 115 -45.67 -18.95 -40.28
CA ILE A 115 -45.32 -20.39 -40.43
C ILE A 115 -43.75 -20.45 -40.33
N ARG A 116 -42.99 -21.39 -39.73
CA ARG A 116 -42.95 -22.87 -39.53
C ARG A 116 -41.85 -23.53 -40.39
N TYR A 117 -40.84 -24.15 -39.74
CA TYR A 117 -39.73 -24.98 -40.31
C TYR A 117 -38.65 -24.25 -41.16
N GLY A 118 -37.42 -24.75 -41.34
CA GLY A 118 -36.71 -25.83 -40.60
C GLY A 118 -35.59 -26.57 -41.40
N LEU A 119 -34.38 -26.63 -40.83
CA LEU A 119 -33.26 -27.60 -41.02
C LEU A 119 -32.92 -28.19 -42.42
N SER A 120 -31.78 -27.76 -42.99
CA SER A 120 -30.74 -28.48 -43.80
C SER A 120 -29.78 -27.37 -44.30
N ASP A 121 -28.46 -27.34 -44.11
CA ASP A 121 -27.38 -28.35 -44.20
C ASP A 121 -26.96 -28.65 -45.66
N ASP A 122 -25.83 -28.04 -46.07
CA ASP A 122 -24.85 -28.48 -47.11
C ASP A 122 -23.63 -27.50 -47.13
N GLU A 123 -22.53 -27.89 -47.79
CA GLU A 123 -21.16 -27.37 -47.54
C GLU A 123 -20.65 -26.19 -48.44
N PHE A 124 -19.53 -25.58 -48.00
CA PHE A 124 -18.28 -25.30 -48.77
C PHE A 124 -17.78 -23.82 -48.92
N ASP A 125 -16.45 -23.72 -48.83
CA ASP A 125 -15.47 -22.63 -49.12
C ASP A 125 -15.43 -21.26 -48.39
N GLY A 126 -14.21 -20.86 -48.02
CA GLY A 126 -13.57 -19.75 -48.75
C GLY A 126 -13.72 -18.31 -48.29
N SER A 127 -13.17 -17.93 -47.12
CA SER A 127 -12.19 -16.83 -46.98
C SER A 127 -12.08 -16.31 -45.53
N MET A 128 -10.88 -16.37 -44.94
CA MET A 128 -10.59 -15.69 -43.68
C MET A 128 -10.29 -14.21 -43.93
N LYS A 129 -11.27 -13.34 -43.69
CA LYS A 129 -10.98 -11.95 -43.29
C LYS A 129 -10.92 -11.88 -41.77
N GLY A 130 -9.72 -11.99 -41.22
CA GLY A 130 -9.45 -11.67 -39.82
C GLY A 130 -9.89 -10.23 -39.54
N GLY A 131 -10.86 -10.04 -38.66
CA GLY A 131 -11.24 -8.71 -38.21
C GLY A 131 -10.16 -8.17 -37.29
N ALA A 132 -9.45 -7.12 -37.72
CA ALA A 132 -8.40 -6.47 -36.93
C ALA A 132 -8.87 -6.25 -35.48
N THR A 133 -8.03 -6.69 -34.55
CA THR A 133 -8.30 -6.75 -33.11
C THR A 133 -8.57 -5.37 -32.54
N ALA A 134 -9.15 -5.35 -31.33
CA ALA A 134 -9.30 -4.11 -30.57
C ALA A 134 -7.96 -3.37 -30.39
N GLU A 135 -6.89 -4.12 -30.12
CA GLU A 135 -5.55 -3.56 -29.90
C GLU A 135 -4.93 -2.95 -31.16
N GLU A 136 -5.03 -3.61 -32.33
CA GLU A 136 -4.49 -3.07 -33.59
C GLU A 136 -5.16 -1.75 -33.98
N LYS A 137 -6.48 -1.64 -33.76
CA LYS A 137 -7.24 -0.41 -34.02
C LYS A 137 -6.81 0.73 -33.10
N LEU A 138 -6.58 0.43 -31.82
CA LEU A 138 -6.12 1.40 -30.84
C LEU A 138 -4.71 1.93 -31.17
N LYS A 139 -3.80 1.05 -31.61
CA LYS A 139 -2.45 1.43 -32.06
C LYS A 139 -2.51 2.38 -33.27
N ARG A 140 -3.30 2.03 -34.29
CA ARG A 140 -3.51 2.87 -35.49
C ARG A 140 -4.16 4.24 -35.24
N THR A 141 -4.81 4.45 -34.09
CA THR A 141 -5.33 5.77 -33.70
C THR A 141 -4.35 6.61 -32.87
N LEU A 142 -3.28 6.02 -32.36
CA LEU A 142 -2.27 6.71 -31.52
C LEU A 142 -1.00 7.05 -32.31
N PHE A 143 -0.60 6.17 -33.23
CA PHE A 143 0.55 6.37 -34.12
C PHE A 143 0.02 6.33 -35.56
N GLY A 144 0.13 7.46 -36.28
CA GLY A 144 -0.21 7.51 -37.70
C GLY A 144 0.75 6.65 -38.53
N ASP A 145 0.35 6.26 -39.75
CA ASP A 145 1.13 5.33 -40.60
C ASP A 145 2.55 5.89 -40.91
N ASP A 146 3.54 5.47 -40.10
CA ASP A 146 4.99 5.60 -40.33
C ASP A 146 5.72 4.34 -39.84
N ASP A 147 5.22 3.18 -40.28
CA ASP A 147 5.96 1.91 -40.29
C ASP A 147 6.12 1.50 -41.76
N GLY A 148 7.36 1.30 -42.20
CA GLY A 148 7.68 0.99 -43.59
C GLY A 148 7.07 -0.33 -44.07
N GLN A 149 6.67 -0.40 -45.35
CA GLN A 149 6.06 -1.60 -45.93
C GLN A 149 6.98 -2.83 -45.78
N PRO A 150 6.49 -3.94 -45.21
CA PRO A 150 7.20 -5.21 -45.27
C PRO A 150 7.34 -5.67 -46.72
N LEU A 151 8.55 -6.06 -47.12
CA LEU A 151 8.78 -6.80 -48.36
C LEU A 151 8.29 -8.24 -48.17
N GLU A 152 7.26 -8.64 -48.93
CA GLU A 152 6.92 -10.05 -49.16
C GLU A 152 7.38 -10.46 -50.57
N ASP A 153 7.98 -11.65 -50.68
CA ASP A 153 8.57 -12.15 -51.92
C ASP A 153 7.52 -12.41 -53.02
N LEU A 154 7.83 -12.04 -54.25
CA LEU A 154 7.15 -12.52 -55.46
C LEU A 154 8.14 -13.28 -56.36
N PRO A 155 7.74 -14.41 -56.96
CA PRO A 155 8.61 -15.22 -57.83
C PRO A 155 8.78 -14.60 -59.23
N GLU A 156 9.79 -15.12 -59.94
CA GLU A 156 10.12 -14.79 -61.33
C GLU A 156 9.00 -15.15 -62.31
N ASP A 157 8.77 -14.31 -63.32
CA ASP A 157 8.41 -14.70 -64.69
C ASP A 157 8.77 -13.55 -65.67
N GLU A 158 9.06 -13.89 -66.94
CA GLU A 158 9.67 -12.98 -67.93
C GLU A 158 8.64 -12.25 -68.84
N GLU A 159 8.88 -10.98 -69.19
CA GLU A 159 8.70 -10.45 -70.58
C GLU A 159 9.43 -9.10 -70.78
N GLN A 160 9.55 -8.62 -72.02
CA GLN A 160 10.56 -7.62 -72.49
C GLN A 160 9.94 -6.30 -73.05
N ILE A 161 10.78 -5.43 -73.66
CA ILE A 161 10.54 -4.15 -74.39
C ILE A 161 10.90 -2.91 -73.52
N GLU A 162 12.12 -2.38 -73.62
CA GLU A 162 12.62 -1.33 -74.57
C GLU A 162 12.12 0.09 -74.20
N GLU A 163 13.02 0.98 -73.70
CA GLU A 163 13.57 2.19 -74.38
C GLU A 163 12.58 3.39 -74.38
N GLU A 164 12.96 4.68 -74.27
CA GLU A 164 14.16 5.41 -74.72
C GLU A 164 14.44 6.69 -73.84
N GLU A 165 15.21 7.66 -74.36
CA GLU A 165 15.74 8.91 -73.75
C GLU A 165 14.64 9.98 -73.42
N ASP A 166 14.86 11.20 -72.89
CA ASP A 166 16.04 12.05 -72.60
C ASP A 166 15.66 13.21 -71.61
N GLY A 167 16.61 14.04 -71.14
CA GLY A 167 16.29 15.40 -70.62
C GLY A 167 17.18 16.02 -69.53
N ASP A 168 18.06 16.97 -69.92
CA ASP A 168 19.00 17.73 -69.08
C ASP A 168 18.51 19.18 -68.71
N MET A 169 19.27 19.86 -67.82
CA MET A 169 19.14 21.21 -67.25
C MET A 169 18.31 21.34 -65.95
N GLY A 170 18.69 22.18 -64.98
CA GLY A 170 19.93 22.98 -64.89
C GLY A 170 19.90 24.05 -63.80
N GLU A 171 20.96 24.06 -62.99
CA GLU A 171 21.54 25.09 -62.10
C GLU A 171 20.76 26.38 -61.71
N GLU A 172 20.73 26.61 -60.39
CA GLU A 172 21.05 27.86 -59.64
C GLU A 172 20.34 29.20 -59.94
N ASP A 173 19.83 29.84 -58.87
CA ASP A 173 20.12 31.26 -58.61
C ASP A 173 20.00 31.59 -57.09
N GLU A 174 20.84 32.48 -56.57
CA GLU A 174 20.91 32.86 -55.14
C GLU A 174 20.25 34.22 -54.88
N MET A 175 19.65 34.42 -53.69
CA MET A 175 19.75 35.71 -52.98
C MET A 175 19.36 35.62 -51.50
N ALA A 176 19.92 36.53 -50.68
CA ALA A 176 19.95 36.45 -49.22
C ALA A 176 19.46 37.76 -48.53
N ASP A 177 19.83 37.91 -47.25
CA ASP A 177 19.78 39.12 -46.41
C ASP A 177 18.40 39.62 -45.87
N PHE A 178 18.29 40.23 -44.67
CA PHE A 178 19.18 40.38 -43.49
C PHE A 178 18.42 41.05 -42.30
N ILE A 179 19.06 41.10 -41.11
CA ILE A 179 18.86 41.95 -39.92
C ILE A 179 18.21 41.30 -38.66
N VAL A 180 18.79 41.65 -37.50
CA VAL A 180 18.53 41.21 -36.11
C VAL A 180 18.59 42.47 -35.19
N GLU A 181 18.37 42.33 -33.87
CA GLU A 181 18.53 43.33 -32.78
C GLU A 181 17.35 44.35 -32.67
N GLU A 182 16.76 44.75 -31.52
CA GLU A 182 17.05 44.76 -30.06
C GLU A 182 17.39 46.18 -29.49
N ASP A 183 16.48 46.69 -28.64
CA ASP A 183 16.54 47.81 -27.63
C ASP A 183 17.15 49.20 -28.02
N ASP A 184 16.91 50.34 -27.34
CA ASP A 184 16.41 50.63 -25.98
C ASP A 184 15.80 52.07 -25.80
N VAL A 185 15.00 52.29 -24.73
CA VAL A 185 14.61 53.54 -23.99
C VAL A 185 14.14 54.86 -24.70
N PRO A 186 13.51 55.85 -23.98
CA PRO A 186 12.59 55.77 -22.81
C PRO A 186 11.34 56.71 -22.92
N GLY A 187 10.26 56.46 -22.13
CA GLY A 187 9.23 57.51 -21.94
C GLY A 187 7.94 57.21 -21.14
N ALA A 188 7.88 57.68 -19.88
CA ALA A 188 6.69 58.19 -19.16
C ALA A 188 5.33 57.42 -19.14
N SER A 189 5.15 56.58 -18.11
CA SER A 189 3.98 56.51 -17.19
C SER A 189 2.52 56.80 -17.65
N VAL A 190 1.57 55.90 -17.31
CA VAL A 190 0.48 56.13 -16.31
C VAL A 190 -0.38 54.86 -16.06
N ARG A 191 -1.06 54.81 -14.90
CA ARG A 191 -1.77 53.66 -14.31
C ARG A 191 -3.22 53.42 -14.81
N ARG A 192 -3.64 52.14 -14.80
CA ARG A 192 -5.05 51.61 -14.65
C ARG A 192 -5.97 51.85 -15.88
N LYS A 193 -7.04 51.05 -16.12
CA LYS A 193 -7.98 50.40 -15.18
C LYS A 193 -8.62 49.10 -15.73
N LYS A 194 -9.39 48.42 -14.87
CA LYS A 194 -9.92 47.04 -14.94
C LYS A 194 -11.26 46.88 -15.72
N MET A 195 -11.46 45.65 -16.23
CA MET A 195 -12.70 44.82 -16.23
C MET A 195 -13.83 44.92 -17.30
N LYS A 196 -13.98 43.77 -18.01
CA LYS A 196 -15.18 42.91 -18.17
C LYS A 196 -16.31 43.22 -19.19
N ASN A 197 -16.75 42.09 -19.77
CA ASN A 197 -18.12 41.62 -20.04
C ASN A 197 -18.78 41.79 -21.43
N LYS A 198 -18.86 40.62 -22.09
CA LYS A 198 -20.09 39.96 -22.61
C LYS A 198 -20.77 40.44 -23.90
N LYS A 199 -20.81 39.47 -24.82
CA LYS A 199 -21.96 39.03 -25.64
C LYS A 199 -22.36 39.81 -26.90
N SER A 200 -21.95 39.18 -28.00
CA SER A 200 -22.81 38.56 -29.03
C SER A 200 -23.35 39.42 -30.18
N ARG A 201 -23.56 38.73 -31.31
CA ARG A 201 -24.19 39.19 -32.57
C ARG A 201 -23.27 40.09 -33.42
N HIS A 202 -23.32 40.09 -34.76
CA HIS A 202 -24.10 39.28 -35.72
C HIS A 202 -23.17 38.51 -36.68
N ALA A 203 -23.70 37.56 -37.46
CA ALA A 203 -22.98 37.02 -38.61
C ALA A 203 -22.72 38.12 -39.65
N PHE A 204 -21.59 38.06 -40.35
CA PHE A 204 -21.34 38.95 -41.49
C PHE A 204 -22.19 38.52 -42.68
N ASP A 205 -22.93 39.48 -43.22
CA ASP A 205 -23.72 39.32 -44.44
C ASP A 205 -22.78 39.43 -45.65
N VAL A 206 -22.83 38.47 -46.58
CA VAL A 206 -21.92 38.45 -47.73
C VAL A 206 -22.45 39.40 -48.81
N SER A 207 -21.58 40.23 -49.39
CA SER A 207 -21.98 41.17 -50.44
C SER A 207 -22.72 40.45 -51.57
N SER A 208 -23.89 40.98 -51.95
CA SER A 208 -24.70 40.44 -53.05
C SER A 208 -24.03 40.58 -54.43
N SER A 209 -22.93 41.32 -54.55
CA SER A 209 -22.06 41.27 -55.73
C SER A 209 -21.22 39.98 -55.76
N ALA A 210 -20.60 39.63 -54.63
CA ALA A 210 -19.68 38.50 -54.53
C ALA A 210 -20.40 37.15 -54.66
N LEU A 211 -21.62 37.03 -54.11
CA LEU A 211 -22.48 35.86 -54.34
C LEU A 211 -22.84 35.71 -55.82
N LYS A 212 -22.96 36.81 -56.57
CA LYS A 212 -23.35 36.80 -57.98
C LYS A 212 -22.18 36.48 -58.90
N GLU A 213 -21.00 37.03 -58.65
CA GLU A 213 -19.76 36.60 -59.31
C GLU A 213 -19.46 35.12 -59.04
N ALA A 214 -19.71 34.63 -57.83
CA ALA A 214 -19.59 33.20 -57.52
C ALA A 214 -20.61 32.35 -58.31
N GLN A 215 -21.83 32.84 -58.53
CA GLN A 215 -22.84 32.16 -59.34
C GLN A 215 -22.47 32.11 -60.83
N ASP A 216 -21.95 33.21 -61.38
CA ASP A 216 -21.49 33.28 -62.77
C ASP A 216 -20.22 32.44 -63.05
N ILE A 217 -19.44 32.09 -62.01
CA ILE A 217 -18.21 31.26 -62.12
C ILE A 217 -18.45 29.78 -61.78
N PHE A 218 -19.24 29.46 -60.75
CA PHE A 218 -19.36 28.10 -60.19
C PHE A 218 -20.76 27.46 -60.33
N GLY A 219 -21.76 28.17 -60.89
CA GLY A 219 -23.12 27.64 -61.01
C GLY A 219 -23.95 27.85 -59.74
N ASP A 220 -24.74 26.85 -59.32
CA ASP A 220 -25.67 27.04 -58.20
C ASP A 220 -24.97 26.98 -56.82
N VAL A 221 -24.53 28.15 -56.38
CA VAL A 221 -23.90 28.37 -55.07
C VAL A 221 -24.80 27.96 -53.90
N ASP A 222 -26.13 28.01 -54.03
CA ASP A 222 -27.03 27.58 -52.95
C ASP A 222 -27.06 26.04 -52.80
N GLU A 223 -26.89 25.28 -53.87
CA GLU A 223 -26.71 23.81 -53.80
C GLU A 223 -25.35 23.46 -53.18
N LEU A 224 -24.29 24.17 -53.57
CA LEU A 224 -22.94 23.97 -53.04
C LEU A 224 -22.84 24.32 -51.53
N LEU A 225 -23.55 25.36 -51.09
CA LEU A 225 -23.68 25.70 -49.67
C LEU A 225 -24.56 24.72 -48.88
N GLN A 226 -25.55 24.08 -49.53
CA GLN A 226 -26.34 23.00 -48.91
C GLN A 226 -25.53 21.71 -48.77
N LEU A 227 -24.76 21.32 -49.79
CA LEU A 227 -23.83 20.19 -49.73
C LEU A 227 -22.78 20.40 -48.63
N ARG A 228 -22.23 21.62 -48.48
CA ARG A 228 -21.29 21.93 -47.39
C ARG A 228 -21.92 21.86 -46.00
N LYS A 229 -23.21 22.22 -45.85
CA LYS A 229 -23.95 22.03 -44.58
C LYS A 229 -24.23 20.56 -44.29
N GLN A 230 -24.65 19.79 -45.29
CA GLN A 230 -24.84 18.33 -45.13
C GLN A 230 -23.51 17.64 -44.79
N GLY A 231 -22.39 18.04 -45.38
CA GLY A 231 -21.06 17.54 -45.01
C GLY A 231 -20.69 17.83 -43.54
N LEU A 232 -21.06 19.00 -43.02
CA LEU A 232 -20.87 19.34 -41.61
C LEU A 232 -21.79 18.52 -40.68
N ASP A 233 -23.05 18.31 -41.07
CA ASP A 233 -24.00 17.45 -40.34
C ASP A 233 -23.55 15.96 -40.33
N TYR A 234 -22.71 15.52 -41.28
CA TYR A 234 -22.08 14.19 -41.28
C TYR A 234 -20.78 14.12 -40.46
N SER A 235 -20.04 15.22 -40.30
CA SER A 235 -18.92 15.27 -39.33
C SER A 235 -19.37 15.27 -37.87
N ASP A 236 -20.64 15.60 -37.61
CA ASP A 236 -21.28 15.47 -36.29
C ASP A 236 -21.66 14.01 -35.93
N GLN A 237 -21.04 13.02 -36.61
CA GLN A 237 -20.83 11.69 -36.01
C GLN A 237 -19.97 11.86 -34.76
N LYS A 238 -20.65 12.03 -33.61
CA LYS A 238 -20.03 11.97 -32.28
C LYS A 238 -18.95 10.90 -32.25
N GLU A 239 -17.72 11.32 -32.01
CA GLU A 239 -16.64 10.44 -31.62
C GLU A 239 -17.15 9.61 -30.42
N ARG A 240 -17.36 8.32 -30.67
CA ARG A 240 -17.76 7.41 -29.60
C ARG A 240 -16.57 7.33 -28.66
N ARG A 241 -16.81 7.61 -27.38
CA ARG A 241 -15.75 7.58 -26.37
C ARG A 241 -15.05 6.23 -26.43
N LEU A 242 -13.77 6.17 -26.11
CA LEU A 242 -13.06 4.88 -26.07
C LEU A 242 -13.77 3.92 -25.09
N GLU A 243 -14.36 4.48 -24.02
CA GLU A 243 -15.34 3.87 -23.11
C GLU A 243 -16.51 3.13 -23.80
N ASP A 244 -17.04 3.65 -24.91
CA ASP A 244 -18.17 3.09 -25.67
C ASP A 244 -17.74 2.04 -26.71
N GLN A 245 -16.44 1.89 -26.95
CA GLN A 245 -15.88 1.09 -28.05
C GLN A 245 -15.04 -0.11 -27.60
N PHE A 246 -14.49 -0.07 -26.37
CA PHE A 246 -13.53 -1.04 -25.86
C PHE A 246 -13.93 -1.55 -24.47
N GLU A 247 -13.47 -2.75 -24.10
CA GLU A 247 -13.69 -3.28 -22.75
C GLU A 247 -12.84 -2.52 -21.72
N PRO A 248 -13.36 -2.22 -20.50
CA PRO A 248 -12.64 -1.44 -19.49
C PRO A 248 -11.25 -1.99 -19.15
N THR A 249 -11.06 -3.31 -19.15
CA THR A 249 -9.76 -3.95 -18.91
C THR A 249 -8.74 -3.55 -19.98
N VAL A 250 -9.12 -3.61 -21.26
CA VAL A 250 -8.25 -3.22 -22.39
C VAL A 250 -7.91 -1.74 -22.34
N LEU A 251 -8.84 -0.89 -21.89
CA LEU A 251 -8.56 0.53 -21.66
C LEU A 251 -7.56 0.72 -20.52
N SER A 252 -7.71 0.02 -19.39
CA SER A 252 -6.74 0.11 -18.27
C SER A 252 -5.36 -0.45 -18.60
N GLU A 253 -5.27 -1.56 -19.34
CA GLU A 253 -3.98 -2.17 -19.76
C GLU A 253 -3.20 -1.29 -20.75
N LYS A 254 -3.87 -0.38 -21.45
CA LYS A 254 -3.27 0.56 -22.39
C LYS A 254 -3.23 2.00 -21.87
N TYR A 255 -3.61 2.23 -20.61
CA TYR A 255 -3.74 3.56 -20.00
C TYR A 255 -4.61 4.51 -20.84
N MET A 256 -5.77 4.05 -21.30
CA MET A 256 -6.73 4.83 -22.12
C MET A 256 -8.09 4.98 -21.41
N THR A 257 -8.09 5.02 -20.08
CA THR A 257 -9.26 5.40 -19.29
C THR A 257 -9.36 6.92 -19.15
N VAL A 258 -10.53 7.43 -18.75
CA VAL A 258 -10.76 8.86 -18.50
C VAL A 258 -9.78 9.41 -17.46
N LYS A 259 -9.38 8.60 -16.46
CA LYS A 259 -8.37 8.99 -15.47
C LYS A 259 -6.98 9.19 -16.09
N ASP A 260 -6.59 8.34 -17.04
CA ASP A 260 -5.29 8.44 -17.70
C ASP A 260 -5.22 9.72 -18.57
N ASP A 261 -6.33 10.06 -19.23
CA ASP A 261 -6.44 11.32 -19.99
C ASP A 261 -6.51 12.57 -19.09
N GLU A 262 -7.12 12.46 -17.91
CA GLU A 262 -7.02 13.50 -16.86
C GLU A 262 -5.56 13.67 -16.40
N ILE A 263 -4.85 12.58 -16.09
CA ILE A 263 -3.43 12.60 -15.70
C ILE A 263 -2.54 13.22 -16.78
N ARG A 264 -2.78 12.90 -18.06
CA ARG A 264 -2.06 13.47 -19.22
C ARG A 264 -2.29 14.97 -19.41
N THR A 265 -3.47 15.48 -19.06
CA THR A 265 -3.87 16.87 -19.34
C THR A 265 -3.58 17.83 -18.19
N ILE A 266 -3.29 17.30 -17.00
CA ILE A 266 -2.90 18.08 -15.83
C ILE A 266 -1.37 18.29 -15.83
N ASP A 267 -0.95 19.56 -15.83
CA ASP A 267 0.46 19.99 -15.76
C ASP A 267 1.02 19.85 -14.34
N LEU A 268 1.11 18.61 -13.86
CA LEU A 268 1.68 18.21 -12.57
C LEU A 268 2.45 16.88 -12.74
N PRO A 269 3.55 16.63 -12.00
CA PRO A 269 4.22 15.34 -12.04
C PRO A 269 3.26 14.19 -11.69
N GLU A 270 3.18 13.17 -12.55
CA GLU A 270 2.31 11.98 -12.39
C GLU A 270 2.41 11.37 -10.97
N ARG A 271 3.64 11.24 -10.47
CA ARG A 271 3.93 10.79 -9.10
C ARG A 271 3.22 11.59 -8.01
N MET A 272 2.93 12.87 -8.22
CA MET A 272 2.18 13.71 -7.30
C MET A 272 0.68 13.53 -7.50
N GLN A 273 0.20 13.48 -8.74
CA GLN A 273 -1.21 13.26 -9.07
C GLN A 273 -1.76 11.96 -8.44
N ILE A 274 -1.02 10.85 -8.57
CA ILE A 274 -1.36 9.56 -7.95
C ILE A 274 -1.37 9.65 -6.41
N SER A 275 -0.51 10.50 -5.83
CA SER A 275 -0.52 10.74 -4.38
C SER A 275 -1.75 11.55 -3.96
N GLU A 276 -2.04 12.64 -4.66
CA GLU A 276 -3.17 13.56 -4.39
C GLU A 276 -4.55 12.89 -4.54
N GLU A 277 -4.70 11.83 -5.34
CA GLU A 277 -5.92 11.01 -5.32
C GLU A 277 -6.17 10.39 -3.92
N SER A 278 -5.11 9.88 -3.27
CA SER A 278 -5.21 9.27 -1.94
C SER A 278 -5.23 10.29 -0.80
N THR A 279 -4.38 11.33 -0.85
CA THR A 279 -4.21 12.33 0.22
C THR A 279 -5.23 13.46 0.15
N GLY A 280 -5.77 13.75 -1.04
CA GLY A 280 -6.24 15.10 -1.37
C GLY A 280 -5.07 16.04 -1.69
N SER A 281 -5.35 17.20 -2.28
CA SER A 281 -4.31 18.20 -2.57
C SER A 281 -3.72 18.81 -1.28
N PRO A 282 -2.39 19.04 -1.22
CA PRO A 282 -1.75 19.59 -0.05
C PRO A 282 -2.15 21.06 0.22
N PRO A 283 -2.05 21.52 1.48
CA PRO A 283 -2.24 22.93 1.80
C PRO A 283 -1.13 23.79 1.20
N MET A 284 -1.48 25.04 0.86
CA MET A 284 -0.57 26.04 0.30
C MET A 284 -0.43 27.28 1.20
N ASP A 285 -0.97 27.22 2.41
CA ASP A 285 -0.87 28.29 3.41
C ASP A 285 0.34 28.08 4.34
N GLU A 286 0.97 29.20 4.69
CA GLU A 286 2.20 29.25 5.48
C GLU A 286 2.02 28.66 6.90
N GLU A 287 0.82 28.79 7.49
CA GLU A 287 0.51 28.25 8.81
C GLU A 287 0.49 26.71 8.81
N SER A 288 -0.17 26.08 7.83
CA SER A 288 -0.15 24.61 7.67
C SER A 288 1.25 24.08 7.38
N ILE A 289 2.02 24.74 6.51
CA ILE A 289 3.41 24.34 6.19
C ILE A 289 4.31 24.46 7.43
N ILE A 290 4.05 25.43 8.33
CA ILE A 290 4.75 25.57 9.62
C ILE A 290 4.37 24.44 10.60
N GLU A 291 3.09 24.04 10.66
CA GLU A 291 2.62 22.90 11.48
C GLU A 291 3.19 21.57 10.98
N GLU A 292 3.08 21.30 9.68
CA GLU A 292 3.60 20.11 9.01
C GLU A 292 5.11 19.97 9.22
N SER A 293 5.90 21.01 8.93
CA SER A 293 7.35 20.97 9.10
C SER A 293 7.78 20.82 10.57
N ASN A 294 6.99 21.31 11.54
CA ASN A 294 7.23 21.03 12.97
C ASN A 294 7.01 19.53 13.26
N TRP A 295 5.90 18.96 12.76
CA TRP A 295 5.57 17.55 12.94
C TRP A 295 6.61 16.63 12.27
N MET A 296 6.96 16.90 11.01
CA MET A 296 8.02 16.19 10.28
C MET A 296 9.35 16.19 11.03
N HIS A 297 9.81 17.37 11.47
CA HIS A 297 11.04 17.49 12.24
C HIS A 297 10.96 16.64 13.51
N LYS A 298 9.82 16.63 14.21
CA LYS A 298 9.61 15.77 15.39
C LYS A 298 9.72 14.27 15.04
N GLN A 299 9.10 13.81 13.96
CA GLN A 299 9.17 12.40 13.52
C GLN A 299 10.57 11.98 13.04
N LEU A 300 11.34 12.91 12.47
CA LEU A 300 12.73 12.69 12.09
C LEU A 300 13.64 12.60 13.32
N THR A 301 13.51 13.53 14.27
CA THR A 301 14.32 13.53 15.52
C THR A 301 13.95 12.42 16.49
N SER A 302 12.70 11.92 16.48
CA SER A 302 12.25 10.83 17.37
C SER A 302 12.72 9.43 16.94
N GLY A 303 13.33 9.29 15.75
CA GLY A 303 13.66 7.99 15.17
C GLY A 303 12.44 7.20 14.67
N ALA A 304 11.29 7.85 14.45
CA ALA A 304 10.09 7.21 13.90
C ALA A 304 10.22 6.82 12.41
N VAL A 305 11.25 7.33 11.73
CA VAL A 305 11.62 6.93 10.36
C VAL A 305 12.77 5.91 10.42
N PRO A 306 12.58 4.63 10.06
CA PRO A 306 13.61 3.57 10.20
C PRO A 306 14.92 3.81 9.43
N LEU A 307 14.93 4.77 8.49
CA LEU A 307 16.12 5.22 7.78
C LEU A 307 17.19 5.80 8.71
N PHE A 308 16.78 6.32 9.87
CA PHE A 308 17.64 6.92 10.89
C PHE A 308 17.64 6.01 12.12
N GLY A 309 18.41 4.92 12.04
CA GLY A 309 18.61 3.99 13.14
C GLY A 309 19.10 4.69 14.41
N LYS A 310 18.73 4.15 15.58
CA LYS A 310 18.86 4.80 16.90
C LYS A 310 20.26 5.26 17.31
N GLU A 311 21.31 4.85 16.59
CA GLU A 311 22.72 5.19 16.86
C GLU A 311 23.31 6.24 15.90
N ARG A 312 22.51 6.95 15.08
CA ARG A 312 22.99 8.03 14.18
C ARG A 312 22.37 9.40 14.50
N THR A 313 22.83 10.00 15.58
CA THR A 313 22.44 11.34 16.08
C THR A 313 22.93 12.53 15.24
N ASP A 314 23.81 12.30 14.26
CA ASP A 314 24.64 13.35 13.67
C ASP A 314 24.01 14.07 12.47
N LEU A 315 22.81 13.65 12.04
CA LEU A 315 22.05 14.36 11.00
C LEU A 315 21.34 15.59 11.57
N SER A 316 22.04 16.72 11.58
CA SER A 316 21.48 18.04 11.88
C SER A 316 20.57 18.56 10.75
N ILE A 317 19.42 17.91 10.58
CA ILE A 317 18.37 18.32 9.63
C ILE A 317 17.84 19.69 10.05
N ASN A 318 17.89 20.68 9.15
CA ASN A 318 17.38 22.01 9.44
C ASN A 318 15.87 22.08 9.14
N LYS A 319 15.04 22.49 10.11
CA LYS A 319 13.61 22.72 9.90
C LYS A 319 13.33 23.68 8.73
N ASP A 320 14.16 24.71 8.56
CA ASP A 320 13.97 25.69 7.48
C ASP A 320 14.14 25.06 6.08
N ASP A 321 14.98 24.01 5.96
CA ASP A 321 15.16 23.28 4.71
C ASP A 321 13.94 22.38 4.42
N ILE A 322 13.31 21.82 5.46
CA ILE A 322 12.03 21.09 5.33
C ILE A 322 10.93 22.05 4.85
N MET A 323 10.81 23.25 5.46
CA MET A 323 9.84 24.26 5.01
C MET A 323 10.07 24.69 3.55
N ARG A 324 11.34 24.86 3.13
CA ARG A 324 11.66 25.15 1.72
C ARG A 324 11.33 23.98 0.80
N PHE A 325 11.56 22.74 1.22
CA PHE A 325 11.16 21.55 0.46
C PHE A 325 9.64 21.50 0.26
N LEU A 326 8.85 21.78 1.31
CA LEU A 326 7.38 21.81 1.24
C LEU A 326 6.84 22.94 0.35
N ASP A 327 7.48 24.11 0.29
CA ASP A 327 7.12 25.14 -0.70
C ASP A 327 7.41 24.67 -2.15
N LEU A 328 8.59 24.06 -2.36
CA LEU A 328 9.01 23.52 -3.66
C LEU A 328 8.07 22.39 -4.15
N THR A 329 7.56 21.54 -3.26
CA THR A 329 6.59 20.49 -3.61
C THR A 329 5.14 21.00 -3.63
N HIS A 330 4.63 21.65 -2.58
CA HIS A 330 3.19 21.94 -2.48
C HIS A 330 2.76 23.13 -3.34
N VAL A 331 3.59 24.18 -3.40
CA VAL A 331 3.29 25.43 -4.12
C VAL A 331 3.90 25.43 -5.52
N GLN A 332 5.17 25.05 -5.65
CA GLN A 332 5.88 25.05 -6.95
C GLN A 332 5.74 23.73 -7.74
N LYS A 333 5.16 22.68 -7.13
CA LYS A 333 4.86 21.38 -7.77
C LYS A 333 6.07 20.69 -8.44
N LEU A 334 7.26 20.88 -7.86
CA LEU A 334 8.51 20.30 -8.34
C LEU A 334 8.74 18.90 -7.74
N ASP A 335 9.18 17.95 -8.57
CA ASP A 335 9.51 16.58 -8.12
C ASP A 335 10.94 16.48 -7.53
N ILE A 336 11.16 15.48 -6.68
CA ILE A 336 12.39 15.27 -5.90
C ILE A 336 13.68 15.32 -6.76
N PRO A 337 13.77 14.67 -7.94
CA PRO A 337 14.99 14.72 -8.76
C PRO A 337 15.32 16.14 -9.25
N PHE A 338 14.30 16.94 -9.59
CA PHE A 338 14.50 18.32 -10.00
C PHE A 338 14.99 19.19 -8.83
N ILE A 339 14.39 19.01 -7.64
CA ILE A 339 14.80 19.71 -6.42
C ILE A 339 16.27 19.38 -6.08
N ALA A 340 16.62 18.08 -6.05
CA ALA A 340 17.96 17.61 -5.73
C ALA A 340 19.04 18.10 -6.72
N MET A 341 18.70 18.30 -8.00
CA MET A 341 19.62 18.72 -9.04
C MET A 341 19.74 20.26 -9.17
N TYR A 342 18.61 20.98 -9.14
CA TYR A 342 18.50 22.40 -9.53
C TYR A 342 18.02 23.37 -8.42
N ARG A 343 17.72 22.85 -7.22
CA ARG A 343 17.30 23.63 -6.03
C ARG A 343 18.07 23.25 -4.76
N LYS A 344 19.18 22.54 -4.92
CA LYS A 344 20.01 21.97 -3.83
C LYS A 344 20.43 22.99 -2.78
N GLU A 345 20.64 24.24 -3.17
CA GLU A 345 20.99 25.37 -2.30
C GLU A 345 19.92 25.74 -1.27
N GLN A 346 18.67 25.29 -1.48
CA GLN A 346 17.53 25.57 -0.60
C GLN A 346 17.26 24.45 0.42
N CYS A 347 17.87 23.28 0.23
CA CYS A 347 17.60 22.06 1.01
C CYS A 347 18.89 21.31 1.42
N LEU A 348 19.98 22.03 1.71
CA LEU A 348 21.33 21.47 1.84
C LEU A 348 21.47 20.37 2.92
N SER A 349 20.76 20.49 4.04
CA SER A 349 20.76 19.46 5.10
C SER A 349 20.01 18.18 4.70
N LEU A 350 19.13 18.25 3.70
CA LEU A 350 18.32 17.12 3.21
C LEU A 350 19.02 16.30 2.11
N LEU A 351 20.27 16.65 1.75
CA LEU A 351 21.05 16.01 0.68
C LEU A 351 22.19 15.12 1.22
N GLN A 352 22.19 14.87 2.53
CA GLN A 352 23.16 14.04 3.25
C GLN A 352 22.54 12.67 3.54
N ASP A 353 22.96 11.63 2.81
CA ASP A 353 22.49 10.26 3.03
C ASP A 353 23.30 9.60 4.17
N PRO A 354 22.65 9.02 5.21
CA PRO A 354 23.31 8.57 6.45
C PRO A 354 24.33 7.41 6.32
N GLU A 355 24.42 6.77 5.15
CA GLU A 355 25.30 5.61 4.90
C GLU A 355 26.67 5.99 4.32
N GLN A 356 26.93 7.28 4.02
CA GLN A 356 28.16 7.71 3.32
C GLN A 356 29.45 7.64 4.17
N HIS A 357 29.38 7.17 5.42
CA HIS A 357 30.52 7.04 6.35
C HIS A 357 31.08 5.62 6.53
N GLU A 358 30.45 4.57 5.99
CA GLU A 358 30.86 3.16 6.24
C GLU A 358 31.77 2.56 5.14
N VAL A 359 32.33 3.38 4.25
CA VAL A 359 33.20 2.93 3.14
C VAL A 359 34.68 3.09 3.47
N ASP A 360 35.16 2.24 4.38
CA ASP A 360 36.56 1.89 4.68
C ASP A 360 37.56 3.06 4.81
N ASP A 361 37.79 3.49 6.06
CA ASP A 361 38.81 4.47 6.46
C ASP A 361 40.26 3.90 6.40
N VAL A 362 40.49 2.93 5.50
CA VAL A 362 41.71 2.10 5.41
C VAL A 362 42.39 2.23 4.04
N ASP A 363 41.68 2.65 2.99
CA ASP A 363 42.20 2.73 1.60
C ASP A 363 42.11 4.17 1.04
N GLN A 364 42.48 5.18 1.86
CA GLN A 364 42.45 6.61 1.50
C GLN A 364 43.41 7.01 0.35
N GLU A 365 44.35 6.15 -0.07
CA GLU A 365 45.32 6.47 -1.14
C GLU A 365 44.77 6.31 -2.58
N LYS A 366 43.45 6.10 -2.77
CA LYS A 366 42.81 6.04 -4.10
C LYS A 366 41.65 7.03 -4.23
N SER A 367 41.98 8.28 -4.52
CA SER A 367 41.03 9.39 -4.66
C SER A 367 40.16 9.37 -5.92
N ASP A 368 40.31 8.37 -6.80
CA ASP A 368 39.56 8.24 -8.07
C ASP A 368 38.19 7.55 -7.92
N LYS A 369 37.52 7.75 -6.78
CA LYS A 369 36.13 7.32 -6.58
C LYS A 369 35.22 8.20 -7.46
N LYS A 370 34.88 7.71 -8.67
CA LYS A 370 33.93 8.36 -9.59
C LYS A 370 32.67 8.82 -8.84
N PRO A 371 32.10 10.00 -9.15
CA PRO A 371 30.96 10.54 -8.43
C PRO A 371 29.77 9.58 -8.53
N THR A 372 29.42 8.93 -7.43
CA THR A 372 28.30 8.01 -7.36
C THR A 372 26.99 8.79 -7.37
N ILE A 373 26.01 8.28 -8.14
CA ILE A 373 24.66 8.85 -8.16
C ILE A 373 24.08 8.69 -6.75
N LYS A 374 23.66 9.80 -6.14
CA LYS A 374 23.03 9.80 -4.80
C LYS A 374 21.56 9.41 -4.92
N TRP A 375 21.07 8.66 -3.93
CA TRP A 375 19.67 8.25 -3.84
C TRP A 375 18.82 9.36 -3.19
N HIS A 376 19.41 10.25 -2.37
CA HIS A 376 18.70 11.33 -1.69
C HIS A 376 17.56 10.81 -0.79
N LYS A 377 17.89 9.78 -0.01
CA LYS A 377 16.98 9.00 0.85
C LYS A 377 16.17 9.88 1.79
N VAL A 378 16.77 10.98 2.28
CA VAL A 378 16.12 11.95 3.17
C VAL A 378 14.97 12.69 2.50
N LEU A 379 15.10 13.08 1.22
CA LEU A 379 14.01 13.74 0.47
C LEU A 379 12.83 12.79 0.25
N TRP A 380 13.10 11.52 -0.06
CA TRP A 380 12.06 10.49 -0.18
C TRP A 380 11.38 10.20 1.16
N ALA A 381 12.14 10.13 2.26
CA ALA A 381 11.59 9.96 3.60
C ALA A 381 10.73 11.15 4.06
N ILE A 382 11.09 12.38 3.66
CA ILE A 382 10.28 13.58 3.94
C ILE A 382 8.97 13.54 3.14
N ARG A 383 9.00 13.18 1.85
CA ARG A 383 7.77 12.94 1.07
C ARG A 383 6.88 11.84 1.66
N ASP A 384 7.47 10.77 2.22
CA ASP A 384 6.71 9.74 2.93
C ASP A 384 6.14 10.21 4.28
N LEU A 385 6.68 11.28 4.86
CA LEU A 385 6.11 11.95 6.03
C LEU A 385 4.99 12.93 5.62
N ASP A 386 5.15 13.70 4.54
CA ASP A 386 4.13 14.59 3.97
C ASP A 386 2.84 13.79 3.71
N ARG A 387 2.95 12.71 2.93
CA ARG A 387 1.83 11.79 2.64
C ARG A 387 1.13 11.29 3.91
N LYS A 388 1.88 10.98 4.97
CA LYS A 388 1.30 10.54 6.26
C LYS A 388 0.62 11.69 7.01
N TRP A 389 1.18 12.89 6.99
CA TRP A 389 0.59 14.06 7.61
C TRP A 389 -0.70 14.47 6.91
N LEU A 390 -0.73 14.49 5.56
CA LEU A 390 -1.96 14.74 4.79
C LEU A 390 -3.06 13.72 5.09
N LEU A 391 -2.74 12.42 5.12
CA LEU A 391 -3.70 11.37 5.51
C LEU A 391 -4.20 11.54 6.95
N LEU A 392 -3.32 11.92 7.89
CA LEU A 392 -3.69 12.19 9.28
C LEU A 392 -4.65 13.38 9.39
N GLN A 393 -4.41 14.48 8.69
CA GLN A 393 -5.29 15.66 8.69
C GLN A 393 -6.62 15.39 7.97
N LYS A 394 -6.61 14.62 6.87
CA LYS A 394 -7.82 14.12 6.19
C LYS A 394 -8.66 13.25 7.14
N ARG A 395 -8.04 12.35 7.90
CA ARG A 395 -8.73 11.50 8.89
C ARG A 395 -9.26 12.31 10.08
N LYS A 396 -8.46 13.23 10.65
CA LYS A 396 -8.89 14.15 11.73
C LYS A 396 -10.10 14.99 11.32
N SER A 397 -10.08 15.61 10.15
CA SER A 397 -11.17 16.48 9.69
C SER A 397 -12.45 15.71 9.37
N GLY A 398 -12.33 14.49 8.82
CA GLY A 398 -13.44 13.54 8.67
C GLY A 398 -14.09 13.17 10.01
N LEU A 399 -13.28 12.75 10.99
CA LEU A 399 -13.75 12.40 12.34
C LEU A 399 -14.36 13.60 13.07
N GLN A 400 -13.75 14.79 13.01
CA GLN A 400 -14.31 16.02 13.59
C GLN A 400 -15.72 16.32 13.05
N SER A 401 -15.95 16.12 11.76
CA SER A 401 -17.26 16.28 11.12
C SER A 401 -18.26 15.23 11.60
N HIS A 402 -17.86 13.96 11.66
CA HIS A 402 -18.68 12.86 12.17
C HIS A 402 -19.06 13.05 13.64
N TYR A 403 -18.09 13.35 14.51
CA TYR A 403 -18.30 13.58 15.94
C TYR A 403 -19.28 14.74 16.16
N SER A 404 -19.12 15.86 15.43
CA SER A 404 -20.01 17.02 15.53
C SER A 404 -21.45 16.68 15.16
N LYS A 405 -21.64 15.96 14.03
CA LYS A 405 -22.97 15.49 13.59
C LYS A 405 -23.61 14.55 14.61
N ARG A 406 -22.85 13.59 15.15
CA ARG A 406 -23.30 12.66 16.20
C ARG A 406 -23.68 13.37 17.50
N PHE A 407 -22.88 14.34 17.94
CA PHE A 407 -23.17 15.13 19.13
C PHE A 407 -24.42 16.00 18.94
N GLU A 408 -24.64 16.58 17.76
CA GLU A 408 -25.90 17.25 17.43
C GLU A 408 -27.12 16.29 17.43
N GLU A 409 -26.96 15.04 16.97
CA GLU A 409 -28.02 14.03 16.95
C GLU A 409 -28.43 13.55 18.36
N GLU A 410 -27.48 13.50 19.31
CA GLU A 410 -27.70 13.04 20.68
C GLU A 410 -28.11 14.18 21.64
N SER A 411 -27.49 15.35 21.54
CA SER A 411 -27.85 16.52 22.37
C SER A 411 -29.31 16.94 22.20
N ARG A 412 -29.90 16.75 21.01
CA ARG A 412 -31.33 16.97 20.73
C ARG A 412 -32.28 15.98 21.43
N ARG A 413 -31.76 14.88 22.03
CA ARG A 413 -32.52 13.82 22.71
C ARG A 413 -32.48 13.94 24.23
N ILE A 414 -31.52 14.69 24.78
CA ILE A 414 -31.29 14.84 26.22
C ILE A 414 -32.08 16.05 26.74
N TYR A 415 -33.07 15.78 27.60
CA TYR A 415 -33.90 16.82 28.25
C TYR A 415 -33.37 17.31 29.61
N ASP A 416 -32.28 16.71 30.09
CA ASP A 416 -31.63 17.06 31.36
C ASP A 416 -30.44 18.01 31.10
N GLU A 417 -30.54 19.25 31.58
CA GLU A 417 -29.52 20.29 31.43
C GLU A 417 -28.17 19.89 32.05
N THR A 418 -28.17 19.11 33.14
CA THR A 418 -26.94 18.70 33.83
C THR A 418 -26.18 17.64 33.02
N ARG A 419 -26.91 16.63 32.54
CA ARG A 419 -26.40 15.58 31.64
C ARG A 419 -25.92 16.17 30.31
N LEU A 420 -26.64 17.14 29.74
CA LEU A 420 -26.25 17.80 28.49
C LEU A 420 -24.94 18.60 28.66
N ASN A 421 -24.78 19.31 29.78
CA ASN A 421 -23.57 20.07 30.09
C ASN A 421 -22.34 19.15 30.30
N LEU A 422 -22.50 18.03 31.02
CA LEU A 422 -21.45 17.00 31.17
C LEU A 422 -21.05 16.41 29.80
N ASN A 423 -22.02 16.04 28.96
CA ASN A 423 -21.74 15.54 27.61
C ASN A 423 -21.04 16.60 26.73
N GLN A 424 -21.36 17.89 26.89
CA GLN A 424 -20.68 18.97 26.18
C GLN A 424 -19.21 19.10 26.61
N GLN A 425 -18.92 19.08 27.91
CA GLN A 425 -17.54 19.16 28.43
C GLN A 425 -16.69 17.96 27.94
N LEU A 426 -17.28 16.76 27.93
CA LEU A 426 -16.65 15.56 27.40
C LEU A 426 -16.39 15.67 25.89
N PHE A 427 -17.36 16.18 25.12
CA PHE A 427 -17.22 16.41 23.68
C PHE A 427 -16.15 17.45 23.34
N GLU A 428 -16.11 18.58 24.06
CA GLU A 428 -15.06 19.60 23.93
C GLU A 428 -13.67 19.04 24.28
N SER A 429 -13.58 18.13 25.27
CA SER A 429 -12.35 17.39 25.54
C SER A 429 -11.94 16.50 24.37
N ILE A 430 -12.85 15.69 23.84
CA ILE A 430 -12.54 14.76 22.73
C ILE A 430 -12.10 15.53 21.48
N LEU A 431 -12.69 16.69 21.19
CA LEU A 431 -12.23 17.57 20.10
C LEU A 431 -10.84 18.16 20.35
N LYS A 432 -10.49 18.47 21.61
CA LYS A 432 -9.11 18.87 21.96
C LYS A 432 -8.14 17.70 21.79
N ASP A 433 -8.49 16.52 22.32
CA ASP A 433 -7.66 15.31 22.24
C ASP A 433 -7.43 14.91 20.77
N LEU A 434 -8.45 15.01 19.91
CA LEU A 434 -8.36 14.79 18.45
C LEU A 434 -7.42 15.79 17.76
N LYS A 435 -7.45 17.06 18.17
CA LYS A 435 -6.55 18.08 17.63
C LYS A 435 -5.10 17.79 18.02
N ASP A 436 -4.86 17.52 19.30
CA ASP A 436 -3.53 17.38 19.88
C ASP A 436 -2.86 16.03 19.53
N ALA A 437 -3.61 15.02 19.07
CA ALA A 437 -3.09 13.73 18.60
C ALA A 437 -2.05 13.87 17.47
N GLU A 438 -0.85 13.33 17.64
CA GLU A 438 0.26 13.46 16.68
C GLU A 438 0.45 12.24 15.78
N SER A 439 -0.30 11.16 15.99
CA SER A 439 -0.20 9.95 15.18
C SER A 439 -1.56 9.30 14.96
N GLU A 440 -1.63 8.45 13.94
CA GLU A 440 -2.85 7.69 13.63
C GLU A 440 -3.36 6.86 14.82
N ARG A 441 -2.45 6.25 15.60
CA ARG A 441 -2.83 5.46 16.78
C ARG A 441 -3.41 6.30 17.91
N GLU A 442 -3.01 7.56 18.02
CA GLU A 442 -3.61 8.50 18.97
C GLU A 442 -4.98 8.97 18.49
N VAL A 443 -5.21 9.04 17.17
CA VAL A 443 -6.54 9.26 16.59
C VAL A 443 -7.44 8.03 16.77
N ASP A 444 -6.92 6.81 16.64
CA ASP A 444 -7.64 5.56 16.97
C ASP A 444 -8.06 5.53 18.46
N ASP A 445 -7.17 5.94 19.37
CA ASP A 445 -7.48 6.03 20.81
C ASP A 445 -8.59 7.06 21.09
N VAL A 446 -8.57 8.21 20.41
CA VAL A 446 -9.62 9.24 20.54
C VAL A 446 -10.95 8.79 19.94
N ASP A 447 -10.95 8.05 18.85
CA ASP A 447 -12.16 7.45 18.27
C ASP A 447 -12.73 6.33 19.16
N ALA A 448 -11.88 5.55 19.83
CA ALA A 448 -12.32 4.60 20.86
C ALA A 448 -13.01 5.31 22.04
N LYS A 449 -12.44 6.42 22.54
CA LYS A 449 -13.06 7.27 23.57
C LYS A 449 -14.39 7.87 23.10
N PHE A 450 -14.47 8.34 21.85
CA PHE A 450 -15.71 8.86 21.29
C PHE A 450 -16.79 7.78 21.18
N ASN A 451 -16.49 6.63 20.58
CA ASN A 451 -17.46 5.55 20.37
C ASN A 451 -17.87 4.83 21.67
N LEU A 452 -17.08 4.90 22.75
CA LEU A 452 -17.51 4.43 24.08
C LEU A 452 -18.66 5.28 24.63
N HIS A 453 -18.54 6.61 24.56
CA HIS A 453 -19.50 7.54 25.16
C HIS A 453 -20.64 7.96 24.21
N PHE A 454 -20.45 7.86 22.89
CA PHE A 454 -21.43 8.19 21.85
C PHE A 454 -21.66 7.00 20.88
N PRO A 455 -22.12 5.84 21.38
CA PRO A 455 -22.07 4.57 20.64
C PRO A 455 -22.92 4.52 19.35
N PRO A 456 -22.36 4.00 18.23
CA PRO A 456 -23.08 3.90 16.97
C PRO A 456 -24.21 2.87 17.02
N GLY A 457 -25.46 3.32 16.80
CA GLY A 457 -26.65 2.46 16.68
C GLY A 457 -27.69 2.59 17.81
N GLU A 458 -27.39 3.34 18.87
CA GLU A 458 -28.41 3.75 19.84
C GLU A 458 -29.28 4.88 19.30
N VAL A 459 -28.65 5.78 18.53
CA VAL A 459 -29.25 6.88 17.78
C VAL A 459 -30.24 6.34 16.74
N GLY A 460 -31.49 6.14 17.18
CA GLY A 460 -32.58 5.71 16.31
C GLY A 460 -32.81 6.71 15.17
N ALA A 461 -32.38 6.33 13.98
CA ALA A 461 -32.53 7.01 12.70
C ALA A 461 -32.96 6.00 11.62
N ASP A 462 -33.95 5.15 11.97
CA ASP A 462 -34.62 4.22 11.05
C ASP A 462 -35.48 4.98 10.01
N GLU A 463 -34.86 5.76 9.11
CA GLU A 463 -35.48 6.14 7.83
C GLU A 463 -35.15 5.14 6.70
N GLY A 464 -34.16 4.25 6.93
CA GLY A 464 -33.91 3.06 6.11
C GLY A 464 -34.93 1.94 6.39
N GLN A 465 -35.18 1.08 5.39
CA GLN A 465 -36.17 -0.01 5.50
C GLN A 465 -35.70 -1.21 6.33
N TYR A 466 -34.41 -1.29 6.67
CA TYR A 466 -33.80 -2.41 7.39
C TYR A 466 -33.18 -1.96 8.71
N LYS A 467 -33.58 -2.59 9.81
CA LYS A 467 -33.03 -2.30 11.14
C LYS A 467 -31.70 -3.03 11.31
N ARG A 468 -30.59 -2.29 11.30
CA ARG A 468 -29.26 -2.84 11.64
C ARG A 468 -29.31 -3.42 13.08
N PRO A 469 -28.70 -4.59 13.36
CA PRO A 469 -28.77 -5.21 14.70
C PRO A 469 -28.21 -4.29 15.80
N LYS A 470 -28.96 -4.12 16.89
CA LYS A 470 -28.51 -3.31 18.04
C LYS A 470 -27.48 -4.08 18.86
N ARG A 471 -26.19 -3.91 18.53
CA ARG A 471 -25.08 -4.29 19.42
C ARG A 471 -25.26 -3.59 20.77
N ARG A 472 -25.49 -4.37 21.83
CA ARG A 472 -25.55 -3.88 23.22
C ARG A 472 -24.29 -4.38 23.93
N SER A 473 -23.29 -3.51 24.10
CA SER A 473 -22.15 -3.85 24.95
C SER A 473 -22.57 -3.91 26.42
N GLN A 474 -21.83 -4.67 27.24
CA GLN A 474 -22.03 -4.69 28.69
C GLN A 474 -21.97 -3.26 29.30
N TYR A 475 -21.07 -2.40 28.80
CA TYR A 475 -21.04 -0.96 29.11
C TYR A 475 -22.38 -0.25 28.86
N SER A 476 -22.95 -0.41 27.65
CA SER A 476 -24.24 0.18 27.24
C SER A 476 -25.42 -0.31 28.12
N ILE A 477 -25.35 -1.56 28.62
CA ILE A 477 -26.34 -2.14 29.53
C ILE A 477 -26.20 -1.53 30.94
N CYS A 478 -24.99 -1.48 31.50
CA CYS A 478 -24.72 -0.89 32.81
C CYS A 478 -25.08 0.61 32.83
N TYR A 479 -24.71 1.35 31.78
CA TYR A 479 -25.01 2.77 31.62
C TYR A 479 -26.51 3.05 31.64
N LYS A 480 -27.32 2.26 30.91
CA LYS A 480 -28.80 2.38 30.91
C LYS A 480 -29.45 2.01 32.24
N ALA A 481 -28.85 1.10 32.99
CA ALA A 481 -29.31 0.71 34.31
C ALA A 481 -28.89 1.72 35.42
N GLY A 482 -28.21 2.81 35.06
CA GLY A 482 -27.85 3.88 36.00
C GLY A 482 -26.51 3.68 36.74
N LEU A 483 -25.78 2.61 36.45
CA LEU A 483 -24.54 2.26 37.16
C LEU A 483 -23.41 3.30 36.96
N TRP A 484 -23.54 4.20 35.98
CA TRP A 484 -22.66 5.36 35.80
C TRP A 484 -22.62 6.27 37.04
N GLU A 485 -23.71 6.36 37.81
CA GLU A 485 -23.74 7.12 39.07
C GLU A 485 -22.82 6.48 40.11
N VAL A 486 -22.87 5.15 40.27
CA VAL A 486 -21.96 4.39 41.14
C VAL A 486 -20.53 4.47 40.64
N ALA A 487 -20.32 4.37 39.32
CA ALA A 487 -19.00 4.50 38.71
C ALA A 487 -18.34 5.86 39.03
N SER A 488 -19.12 6.95 38.98
CA SER A 488 -18.68 8.31 39.36
C SER A 488 -18.27 8.48 40.82
N LYS A 489 -18.52 7.48 41.69
CA LYS A 489 -18.15 7.49 43.12
C LYS A 489 -16.91 6.66 43.42
N PHE A 490 -16.37 5.89 42.48
CA PHE A 490 -15.12 5.17 42.74
C PHE A 490 -13.96 6.14 42.97
N GLY A 491 -13.76 7.18 42.17
CA GLY A 491 -12.64 8.10 42.37
C GLY A 491 -12.49 9.14 41.27
N TYR A 492 -11.24 9.43 40.89
CA TYR A 492 -10.92 10.31 39.76
C TYR A 492 -11.52 9.77 38.45
N SER A 493 -11.91 10.67 37.54
CA SER A 493 -12.28 10.27 36.17
C SER A 493 -11.06 9.75 35.40
N ALA A 494 -11.30 8.98 34.33
CA ALA A 494 -10.22 8.46 33.48
C ALA A 494 -9.26 9.56 33.00
N GLN A 495 -9.81 10.70 32.55
CA GLN A 495 -9.02 11.87 32.13
C GLN A 495 -8.21 12.51 33.27
N GLN A 496 -8.72 12.49 34.51
CA GLN A 496 -7.99 12.99 35.68
C GLN A 496 -6.81 12.06 36.01
N LEU A 497 -7.02 10.74 36.01
CA LEU A 497 -5.97 9.73 36.16
C LEU A 497 -4.90 9.86 35.07
N GLY A 498 -5.32 10.00 33.81
CA GLY A 498 -4.41 10.23 32.68
C GLY A 498 -3.59 11.52 32.82
N SER A 499 -4.22 12.62 33.26
CA SER A 499 -3.52 13.89 33.54
C SER A 499 -2.52 13.81 34.70
N GLN A 500 -2.70 12.87 35.64
CA GLN A 500 -1.78 12.61 36.75
C GLN A 500 -0.62 11.72 36.28
N LEU A 501 -0.89 10.66 35.49
CA LEU A 501 0.12 9.76 34.95
C LEU A 501 1.04 10.45 33.92
N SER A 502 0.52 11.39 33.13
CA SER A 502 1.35 12.21 32.22
C SER A 502 2.10 13.35 32.92
N LEU A 503 1.87 13.57 34.21
CA LEU A 503 2.40 14.68 35.03
C LEU A 503 2.11 16.09 34.48
N GLU A 504 1.16 16.23 33.54
CA GLU A 504 0.75 17.51 32.93
C GLU A 504 0.13 18.49 33.95
N LYS A 505 -0.43 17.98 35.04
CA LYS A 505 -1.10 18.77 36.08
C LYS A 505 -0.58 18.36 37.45
N LEU A 506 -0.41 19.36 38.32
CA LEU A 506 -0.26 19.11 39.76
C LEU A 506 -1.50 18.36 40.29
N PRO A 507 -1.38 17.58 41.37
CA PRO A 507 -2.52 16.91 41.99
C PRO A 507 -3.64 17.91 42.30
N VAL A 508 -4.83 17.60 41.76
CA VAL A 508 -6.11 18.19 42.19
C VAL A 508 -6.44 17.63 43.59
N ASP A 509 -7.37 18.27 44.30
CA ASP A 509 -7.72 17.99 45.70
C ASP A 509 -7.86 16.49 46.03
N GLU A 510 -7.47 16.11 47.26
CA GLU A 510 -7.52 14.72 47.74
C GLU A 510 -8.94 14.12 47.61
N LEU A 511 -9.01 12.84 47.21
CA LEU A 511 -10.27 12.11 47.08
C LEU A 511 -11.04 12.07 48.41
N GLU A 512 -12.15 12.81 48.49
CA GLU A 512 -13.14 12.65 49.56
C GLU A 512 -13.90 11.32 49.41
N ASP A 513 -13.49 10.29 50.16
CA ASP A 513 -14.16 9.00 50.16
C ASP A 513 -15.63 9.08 50.65
N PRO A 514 -16.56 8.35 50.02
CA PRO A 514 -17.94 8.27 50.50
C PRO A 514 -18.03 7.74 51.94
N LYS A 515 -18.91 8.37 52.73
CA LYS A 515 -19.17 7.98 54.13
C LYS A 515 -19.89 6.63 54.23
N GLU A 516 -20.67 6.30 53.21
CA GLU A 516 -21.32 5.01 52.99
C GLU A 516 -20.36 4.05 52.29
N THR A 517 -20.47 2.77 52.63
CA THR A 517 -19.64 1.71 52.01
C THR A 517 -20.07 1.42 50.56
N PRO A 518 -19.22 0.78 49.75
CA PRO A 518 -19.58 0.42 48.37
C PRO A 518 -20.85 -0.42 48.26
N GLU A 519 -21.07 -1.33 49.21
CA GLU A 519 -22.23 -2.24 49.23
C GLU A 519 -23.53 -1.53 49.62
N GLU A 520 -23.48 -0.60 50.59
CA GLU A 520 -24.62 0.24 50.97
C GLU A 520 -25.03 1.16 49.79
N MET A 521 -24.06 1.75 49.09
CA MET A 521 -24.33 2.58 47.91
C MET A 521 -24.94 1.75 46.77
N ALA A 522 -24.31 0.62 46.43
CA ALA A 522 -24.75 -0.27 45.35
C ALA A 522 -26.14 -0.89 45.60
N SER A 523 -26.53 -1.06 46.86
CA SER A 523 -27.88 -1.51 47.25
C SER A 523 -29.01 -0.59 46.77
N ASN A 524 -28.71 0.68 46.46
CA ASN A 524 -29.72 1.61 45.92
C ASN A 524 -29.95 1.45 44.41
N PHE A 525 -29.08 0.70 43.71
CA PHE A 525 -29.09 0.55 42.24
C PHE A 525 -29.37 -0.89 41.77
N THR A 526 -29.77 -1.79 42.69
CA THR A 526 -30.18 -3.16 42.32
C THR A 526 -31.43 -3.15 41.44
N CYS A 527 -31.43 -3.92 40.35
CA CYS A 527 -32.55 -4.03 39.43
C CYS A 527 -32.64 -5.44 38.82
N ALA A 528 -33.63 -5.68 37.94
CA ALA A 528 -33.86 -6.99 37.32
C ALA A 528 -32.77 -7.47 36.32
N MET A 529 -31.64 -6.77 36.22
CA MET A 529 -30.42 -7.24 35.53
C MET A 529 -29.18 -7.19 36.45
N PHE A 530 -29.32 -6.70 37.68
CA PHE A 530 -28.27 -6.55 38.69
C PHE A 530 -28.90 -6.79 40.06
N GLU A 531 -29.24 -8.04 40.36
CA GLU A 531 -30.09 -8.39 41.51
C GLU A 531 -29.39 -8.19 42.86
N THR A 532 -28.06 -8.32 42.90
CA THR A 532 -27.25 -8.19 44.12
C THR A 532 -26.39 -6.92 44.11
N PRO A 533 -26.08 -6.31 45.26
CA PRO A 533 -25.15 -5.17 45.32
C PRO A 533 -23.76 -5.51 44.75
N GLN A 534 -23.33 -6.78 44.83
CA GLN A 534 -22.07 -7.24 44.23
C GLN A 534 -22.14 -7.29 42.70
N SER A 535 -23.29 -7.64 42.10
CA SER A 535 -23.48 -7.57 40.65
C SER A 535 -23.49 -6.12 40.14
N VAL A 536 -24.12 -5.20 40.89
CA VAL A 536 -24.07 -3.75 40.63
C VAL A 536 -22.62 -3.24 40.68
N LEU A 537 -21.86 -3.60 41.71
CA LEU A 537 -20.44 -3.25 41.82
C LEU A 537 -19.60 -3.83 40.68
N LYS A 538 -19.80 -5.10 40.30
CA LYS A 538 -19.09 -5.73 39.16
C LYS A 538 -19.35 -4.97 37.86
N GLY A 539 -20.61 -4.63 37.57
CA GLY A 539 -20.98 -3.84 36.39
C GLY A 539 -20.39 -2.42 36.41
N ALA A 540 -20.45 -1.73 37.55
CA ALA A 540 -19.89 -0.38 37.70
C ALA A 540 -18.36 -0.36 37.63
N ARG A 541 -17.67 -1.38 38.18
CA ARG A 541 -16.21 -1.53 38.03
C ARG A 541 -15.83 -1.76 36.57
N HIS A 542 -16.55 -2.63 35.86
CA HIS A 542 -16.34 -2.88 34.43
C HIS A 542 -16.52 -1.59 33.60
N MET A 543 -17.51 -0.75 33.92
CA MET A 543 -17.63 0.58 33.30
C MET A 543 -16.39 1.45 33.53
N ALA A 544 -15.95 1.60 34.77
CA ALA A 544 -14.79 2.42 35.11
C ALA A 544 -13.48 1.88 34.49
N ALA A 545 -13.32 0.56 34.43
CA ALA A 545 -12.18 -0.09 33.79
C ALA A 545 -12.14 0.15 32.27
N LEU A 546 -13.29 0.09 31.60
CA LEU A 546 -13.41 0.44 30.18
C LEU A 546 -13.11 1.92 29.92
N GLU A 547 -13.67 2.84 30.72
CA GLU A 547 -13.40 4.28 30.61
C GLU A 547 -11.91 4.61 30.78
N ILE A 548 -11.23 3.96 31.73
CA ILE A 548 -9.78 4.07 31.91
C ILE A 548 -9.02 3.47 30.72
N SER A 549 -9.47 2.34 30.16
CA SER A 549 -8.81 1.69 29.02
C SER A 549 -8.94 2.45 27.69
N CYS A 550 -10.02 3.22 27.52
CA CYS A 550 -10.29 4.02 26.32
C CYS A 550 -9.72 5.44 26.39
N GLU A 551 -9.25 5.90 27.55
CA GLU A 551 -8.69 7.26 27.71
C GLU A 551 -7.31 7.38 27.04
N PRO A 552 -7.14 8.23 25.99
CA PRO A 552 -5.90 8.34 25.23
C PRO A 552 -4.68 8.69 26.08
N SER A 553 -4.85 9.52 27.11
CA SER A 553 -3.75 9.93 27.99
C SER A 553 -3.22 8.76 28.86
N VAL A 554 -4.12 7.93 29.42
CA VAL A 554 -3.74 6.69 30.13
C VAL A 554 -3.13 5.69 29.16
N LYS A 555 -3.77 5.46 28.01
CA LYS A 555 -3.33 4.47 27.03
C LYS A 555 -1.97 4.82 26.42
N LYS A 556 -1.69 6.10 26.16
CA LYS A 556 -0.37 6.63 25.75
C LYS A 556 0.72 6.42 26.82
N TYR A 557 0.40 6.61 28.09
CA TYR A 557 1.34 6.32 29.19
C TYR A 557 1.70 4.82 29.24
N VAL A 558 0.69 3.94 29.28
CA VAL A 558 0.91 2.48 29.33
C VAL A 558 1.59 1.96 28.06
N ARG A 559 1.26 2.52 26.89
CA ARG A 559 1.94 2.25 25.61
C ARG A 559 3.42 2.53 25.69
N ASN A 560 3.86 3.67 26.22
CA ASN A 560 5.28 3.99 26.31
C ASN A 560 6.02 2.98 27.21
N VAL A 561 5.49 2.71 28.40
CA VAL A 561 6.05 1.71 29.34
C VAL A 561 6.15 0.33 28.68
N TYR A 562 5.11 -0.11 27.97
CA TYR A 562 5.09 -1.40 27.27
C TYR A 562 6.09 -1.45 26.10
N MET A 563 6.08 -0.45 25.20
CA MET A 563 6.89 -0.45 23.98
C MET A 563 8.40 -0.32 24.26
N GLU A 564 8.79 0.32 25.36
CA GLU A 564 10.19 0.41 25.79
C GLU A 564 10.70 -0.88 26.45
N ASN A 565 9.85 -1.57 27.22
CA ASN A 565 10.29 -2.60 28.18
C ASN A 565 9.77 -4.02 27.91
N ALA A 566 8.79 -4.21 27.03
CA ALA A 566 8.29 -5.54 26.71
C ALA A 566 9.33 -6.38 25.96
N VAL A 567 9.28 -7.68 26.21
CA VAL A 567 10.19 -8.68 25.65
C VAL A 567 9.42 -9.79 24.94
N VAL A 568 9.97 -10.23 23.81
CA VAL A 568 9.47 -11.37 23.03
C VAL A 568 10.25 -12.62 23.43
N SER A 569 9.57 -13.76 23.50
CA SER A 569 10.18 -15.10 23.55
C SER A 569 9.51 -16.04 22.55
N THR A 570 10.25 -17.02 22.05
CA THR A 570 9.75 -18.11 21.21
C THR A 570 10.04 -19.47 21.85
N SER A 571 9.11 -20.40 21.70
CA SER A 571 9.30 -21.82 22.05
C SER A 571 8.75 -22.71 20.94
N PRO A 572 9.44 -23.80 20.55
CA PRO A 572 8.98 -24.67 19.49
C PRO A 572 7.83 -25.56 19.97
N THR A 573 6.80 -25.68 19.14
CA THR A 573 5.68 -26.62 19.30
C THR A 573 6.19 -28.07 19.18
N PRO A 574 5.39 -29.11 19.50
CA PRO A 574 5.80 -30.49 19.28
C PRO A 574 6.32 -30.74 17.86
N ASP A 575 5.64 -30.20 16.86
CA ASP A 575 5.98 -30.34 15.45
C ASP A 575 7.21 -29.49 15.09
N GLY A 576 7.28 -28.23 15.55
CA GLY A 576 8.45 -27.37 15.34
C GLY A 576 9.72 -27.88 16.02
N LYS A 577 9.63 -28.71 17.06
CA LYS A 577 10.79 -29.42 17.62
C LYS A 577 11.39 -30.38 16.60
N ILE A 578 10.55 -31.09 15.84
CA ILE A 578 10.94 -32.09 14.83
C ILE A 578 11.33 -31.41 13.51
N ALA A 579 10.50 -30.50 12.99
CA ALA A 579 10.66 -29.90 11.66
C ALA A 579 11.81 -28.89 11.55
N ILE A 580 12.06 -28.08 12.58
CA ILE A 580 13.10 -27.05 12.55
C ILE A 580 14.46 -27.68 12.92
N ASP A 581 15.16 -28.24 11.94
CA ASP A 581 16.53 -28.76 12.12
C ASP A 581 17.60 -27.63 12.15
N SER A 582 18.88 -27.96 12.00
CA SER A 582 19.98 -26.99 11.97
C SER A 582 20.15 -26.23 10.65
N PHE A 583 19.46 -26.64 9.58
CA PHE A 583 19.52 -26.02 8.25
C PHE A 583 18.21 -25.32 7.85
N HIS A 584 17.13 -25.55 8.61
CA HIS A 584 15.83 -24.94 8.40
C HIS A 584 15.86 -23.40 8.51
N GLN A 585 15.06 -22.72 7.69
CA GLN A 585 14.95 -21.25 7.64
C GLN A 585 14.66 -20.59 9.02
N PHE A 586 14.04 -21.33 9.95
CA PHE A 586 13.70 -20.84 11.30
C PHE A 586 14.69 -21.25 12.40
N ALA A 587 15.80 -21.93 12.08
CA ALA A 587 16.76 -22.41 13.09
C ALA A 587 17.25 -21.29 14.02
N GLY A 588 17.54 -20.11 13.47
CA GLY A 588 17.99 -18.91 14.20
C GLY A 588 16.91 -18.21 15.05
N VAL A 589 15.65 -18.65 14.98
CA VAL A 589 14.53 -18.10 15.79
C VAL A 589 13.82 -19.16 16.64
N LYS A 590 14.29 -20.43 16.62
CA LYS A 590 13.67 -21.56 17.34
C LYS A 590 13.66 -21.39 18.87
N TRP A 591 14.65 -20.69 19.43
CA TRP A 591 14.88 -20.57 20.87
C TRP A 591 15.30 -19.15 21.26
N LEU A 592 14.39 -18.19 21.07
CA LEU A 592 14.60 -16.79 21.43
C LEU A 592 14.01 -16.54 22.83
N ARG A 593 14.80 -15.96 23.74
CA ARG A 593 14.36 -15.64 25.12
C ARG A 593 14.50 -14.15 25.38
N GLU A 594 13.44 -13.56 25.91
CA GLU A 594 13.38 -12.22 26.50
C GLU A 594 14.07 -11.13 25.65
N LYS A 595 13.94 -11.18 24.33
CA LYS A 595 14.51 -10.16 23.43
C LYS A 595 13.63 -8.89 23.48
N PRO A 596 14.17 -7.72 23.86
CA PRO A 596 13.40 -6.48 23.88
C PRO A 596 12.89 -6.09 22.47
N LEU A 597 11.71 -5.48 22.41
CA LEU A 597 11.13 -4.94 21.16
C LEU A 597 12.15 -4.05 20.41
N SER A 598 12.91 -3.25 21.16
CA SER A 598 13.92 -2.32 20.68
C SER A 598 15.12 -2.95 19.96
N LYS A 599 15.28 -4.29 19.99
CA LYS A 599 16.36 -5.04 19.33
C LYS A 599 15.93 -5.84 18.09
N PHE A 600 14.69 -5.69 17.63
CA PHE A 600 14.26 -6.17 16.31
C PHE A 600 14.53 -5.08 15.28
N GLU A 601 15.76 -5.06 14.78
CA GLU A 601 16.31 -4.05 13.87
C GLU A 601 16.29 -4.50 12.40
N ASP A 602 15.88 -5.76 12.13
CA ASP A 602 16.02 -6.49 10.88
C ASP A 602 14.76 -7.30 10.51
N ALA A 603 14.86 -8.16 9.48
CA ALA A 603 13.78 -9.04 9.05
C ALA A 603 13.46 -10.21 10.02
N GLN A 604 14.15 -10.37 11.16
CA GLN A 604 13.99 -11.54 12.05
C GLN A 604 12.55 -11.73 12.53
N TRP A 605 11.82 -10.64 12.79
CA TRP A 605 10.42 -10.73 13.22
C TRP A 605 9.52 -11.43 12.18
N LEU A 606 9.77 -11.24 10.89
CA LEU A 606 8.96 -11.87 9.84
C LEU A 606 9.21 -13.38 9.74
N LEU A 607 10.40 -13.85 10.14
CA LEU A 607 10.67 -15.28 10.30
C LEU A 607 9.94 -15.86 11.53
N ILE A 608 9.84 -15.09 12.62
CA ILE A 608 9.08 -15.49 13.81
C ILE A 608 7.58 -15.56 13.48
N GLN A 609 7.02 -14.51 12.89
CA GLN A 609 5.61 -14.44 12.50
C GLN A 609 5.25 -15.60 11.56
N LYS A 610 6.05 -15.84 10.50
CA LYS A 610 5.79 -16.95 9.57
C LYS A 610 5.87 -18.32 10.26
N ALA A 611 6.76 -18.49 11.24
CA ALA A 611 6.85 -19.74 12.00
C ALA A 611 5.72 -19.92 13.04
N GLU A 612 5.08 -18.83 13.48
CA GLU A 612 3.84 -18.84 14.27
C GLU A 612 2.63 -19.19 13.37
N GLU A 613 2.56 -18.60 12.17
CA GLU A 613 1.56 -18.90 11.13
C GLU A 613 1.64 -20.38 10.65
N GLU A 614 2.85 -20.93 10.47
CA GLU A 614 3.08 -22.34 10.17
C GLU A 614 2.90 -23.28 11.40
N LYS A 615 2.46 -22.76 12.57
CA LYS A 615 2.25 -23.48 13.84
C LYS A 615 3.50 -24.20 14.39
N LEU A 616 4.70 -23.84 13.93
CA LEU A 616 5.97 -24.45 14.38
C LEU A 616 6.55 -23.77 15.63
N LEU A 617 6.28 -22.48 15.84
CA LEU A 617 6.69 -21.75 17.05
C LEU A 617 5.47 -21.16 17.77
N GLN A 618 5.48 -21.22 19.09
CA GLN A 618 4.65 -20.39 19.95
C GLN A 618 5.44 -19.11 20.28
N VAL A 619 4.78 -17.95 20.16
CA VAL A 619 5.36 -16.64 20.48
C VAL A 619 4.67 -16.06 21.71
N THR A 620 5.42 -15.50 22.65
CA THR A 620 4.88 -14.85 23.84
C THR A 620 5.51 -13.48 24.04
N PHE A 621 4.68 -12.45 24.21
CA PHE A 621 5.10 -11.14 24.69
C PHE A 621 4.93 -11.09 26.21
N LYS A 622 5.89 -10.49 26.92
CA LYS A 622 5.80 -10.26 28.37
C LYS A 622 6.40 -8.91 28.75
N LEU A 623 5.85 -8.29 29.78
CA LEU A 623 6.57 -7.28 30.57
C LEU A 623 7.34 -8.00 31.68
N PRO A 624 8.62 -7.64 31.95
CA PRO A 624 9.36 -8.16 33.10
C PRO A 624 8.65 -7.84 34.42
N GLU A 625 8.58 -8.80 35.34
CA GLU A 625 7.78 -8.74 36.58
C GLU A 625 7.94 -7.42 37.36
N LYS A 626 9.19 -6.98 37.58
CA LYS A 626 9.50 -5.73 38.29
C LYS A 626 8.85 -4.49 37.65
N ILE A 627 8.79 -4.46 36.32
CA ILE A 627 8.26 -3.33 35.55
C ILE A 627 6.73 -3.37 35.54
N MET A 628 6.14 -4.56 35.63
CA MET A 628 4.71 -4.74 35.91
C MET A 628 4.37 -4.26 37.33
N ASP A 629 5.15 -4.65 38.33
CA ASP A 629 4.97 -4.23 39.73
C ASP A 629 5.10 -2.70 39.88
N ASP A 630 6.12 -2.09 39.28
CA ASP A 630 6.31 -0.64 39.30
C ASP A 630 5.19 0.11 38.56
N LEU A 631 4.68 -0.42 37.43
CA LEU A 631 3.53 0.14 36.71
C LEU A 631 2.24 0.07 37.55
N ILE A 632 1.93 -1.10 38.13
CA ILE A 632 0.77 -1.30 39.01
C ILE A 632 0.88 -0.37 40.22
N LYS A 633 2.07 -0.23 40.81
CA LYS A 633 2.34 0.65 41.94
C LYS A 633 2.09 2.13 41.58
N GLU A 634 2.65 2.64 40.49
CA GLU A 634 2.45 4.03 40.06
C GLU A 634 0.95 4.31 39.79
N CYS A 635 0.23 3.41 39.10
CA CYS A 635 -1.21 3.56 38.91
C CYS A 635 -1.98 3.58 40.25
N ASN A 636 -1.60 2.77 41.23
CA ASN A 636 -2.20 2.80 42.57
C ASN A 636 -1.86 4.09 43.33
N GLU A 637 -0.62 4.59 43.26
CA GLU A 637 -0.18 5.84 43.90
C GLU A 637 -0.87 7.10 43.33
N ARG A 638 -1.45 7.04 42.13
CA ARG A 638 -2.29 8.12 41.57
C ARG A 638 -3.79 7.94 41.80
N TYR A 639 -4.30 6.71 41.75
CA TYR A 639 -5.75 6.45 41.73
C TYR A 639 -6.38 6.19 43.11
N LEU A 640 -5.61 5.71 44.10
CA LEU A 640 -6.12 5.41 45.45
C LEU A 640 -6.25 6.67 46.32
N SER A 641 -7.12 6.63 47.32
CA SER A 641 -7.22 7.69 48.34
C SER A 641 -6.29 7.43 49.52
N ASN A 642 -5.85 8.51 50.18
CA ASN A 642 -5.13 8.48 51.46
C ASN A 642 -6.04 8.11 52.66
N GLY A 643 -7.29 7.73 52.42
CA GLY A 643 -8.31 7.51 53.45
C GLY A 643 -8.06 6.26 54.30
N VAL A 644 -7.90 6.45 55.61
CA VAL A 644 -7.68 5.36 56.59
C VAL A 644 -8.97 4.84 57.25
N SER A 645 -10.15 5.27 56.79
CA SER A 645 -11.44 4.79 57.32
C SER A 645 -11.80 3.41 56.77
N LYS A 646 -12.69 2.66 57.46
CA LYS A 646 -13.15 1.36 56.95
C LYS A 646 -13.83 1.49 55.58
N SER A 647 -14.63 2.53 55.37
CA SER A 647 -15.25 2.82 54.06
C SER A 647 -14.18 3.07 53.00
N ALA A 648 -13.21 3.95 53.29
CA ALA A 648 -12.11 4.26 52.38
C ALA A 648 -11.28 3.03 52.00
N GLN A 649 -11.02 2.12 52.95
CA GLN A 649 -10.38 0.83 52.67
C GLN A 649 -11.21 -0.06 51.73
N GLN A 650 -12.53 -0.12 51.91
CA GLN A 650 -13.43 -0.87 51.02
C GLN A 650 -13.52 -0.23 49.62
N TRP A 651 -13.56 1.10 49.51
CA TRP A 651 -13.50 1.83 48.23
C TRP A 651 -12.15 1.65 47.54
N ASN A 652 -11.03 1.76 48.25
CA ASN A 652 -9.69 1.48 47.72
C ASN A 652 -9.54 0.04 47.20
N GLU A 653 -10.20 -0.95 47.81
CA GLU A 653 -10.20 -2.31 47.29
C GLU A 653 -10.97 -2.45 45.97
N GLN A 654 -12.08 -1.72 45.80
CA GLN A 654 -12.76 -1.63 44.49
C GLN A 654 -11.88 -0.92 43.44
N ARG A 655 -11.17 0.16 43.82
CA ARG A 655 -10.25 0.89 42.93
C ARG A 655 -9.10 0.02 42.40
N LYS A 656 -8.48 -0.82 43.25
CA LYS A 656 -7.47 -1.80 42.81
C LYS A 656 -8.02 -2.78 41.78
N GLN A 657 -9.24 -3.28 42.02
CA GLN A 657 -9.90 -4.21 41.11
C GLN A 657 -10.18 -3.53 39.76
N ILE A 658 -10.65 -2.28 39.74
CA ILE A 658 -10.79 -1.47 38.52
C ILE A 658 -9.46 -1.32 37.76
N LEU A 659 -8.36 -1.03 38.45
CA LEU A 659 -7.04 -0.91 37.81
C LEU A 659 -6.54 -2.25 37.24
N ASN A 660 -6.74 -3.36 37.95
CA ASN A 660 -6.37 -4.69 37.46
C ASN A 660 -7.24 -5.09 36.25
N ASP A 661 -8.55 -4.87 36.32
CA ASP A 661 -9.49 -5.12 35.22
C ASP A 661 -9.10 -4.28 33.98
N ALA A 662 -8.74 -2.99 34.17
CA ALA A 662 -8.27 -2.09 33.12
C ALA A 662 -6.94 -2.53 32.49
N LEU A 663 -5.93 -2.84 33.32
CA LEU A 663 -4.59 -3.21 32.87
C LEU A 663 -4.57 -4.57 32.18
N PHE A 664 -5.04 -5.63 32.85
CA PHE A 664 -4.95 -7.00 32.36
C PHE A 664 -6.06 -7.37 31.38
N GLY A 665 -7.27 -6.85 31.54
CA GLY A 665 -8.41 -7.15 30.66
C GLY A 665 -8.35 -6.44 29.31
N PHE A 666 -7.87 -5.19 29.27
CA PHE A 666 -8.01 -4.32 28.09
C PHE A 666 -6.69 -3.73 27.60
N LEU A 667 -5.93 -3.05 28.47
CA LEU A 667 -4.75 -2.28 28.05
C LEU A 667 -3.59 -3.17 27.58
N LEU A 668 -3.14 -4.14 28.40
CA LEU A 668 -2.01 -5.00 28.07
C LEU A 668 -2.27 -5.89 26.82
N PRO A 669 -3.46 -6.51 26.63
CA PRO A 669 -3.80 -7.21 25.38
C PRO A 669 -3.84 -6.29 24.16
N SER A 670 -4.26 -5.02 24.33
CA SER A 670 -4.18 -4.01 23.26
C SER A 670 -2.74 -3.64 22.92
N MET A 671 -1.85 -3.54 23.92
CA MET A 671 -0.44 -3.20 23.71
C MET A 671 0.33 -4.34 23.05
N GLU A 672 0.02 -5.61 23.35
CA GLU A 672 0.60 -6.75 22.62
C GLU A 672 0.24 -6.72 21.13
N LYS A 673 -1.05 -6.50 20.80
CA LYS A 673 -1.51 -6.40 19.42
C LYS A 673 -0.83 -5.24 18.68
N GLU A 674 -0.66 -4.10 19.33
CA GLU A 674 0.09 -2.97 18.76
C GLU A 674 1.59 -3.30 18.59
N ALA A 675 2.20 -4.01 19.53
CA ALA A 675 3.62 -4.39 19.47
C ALA A 675 3.89 -5.38 18.32
N ARG A 676 3.02 -6.39 18.13
CA ARG A 676 3.07 -7.30 16.96
C ARG A 676 2.99 -6.53 15.64
N SER A 677 2.09 -5.54 15.55
CA SER A 677 1.96 -4.67 14.37
C SER A 677 3.16 -3.74 14.14
N LEU A 678 3.73 -3.19 15.22
CA LEU A 678 4.93 -2.36 15.19
C LEU A 678 6.15 -3.14 14.68
N LEU A 679 6.38 -4.36 15.19
CA LEU A 679 7.46 -5.23 14.71
C LEU A 679 7.26 -5.64 13.25
N ALA A 680 6.03 -5.98 12.85
CA ALA A 680 5.70 -6.35 11.47
C ALA A 680 5.91 -5.20 10.48
N SER A 681 5.54 -3.97 10.84
CA SER A 681 5.77 -2.79 10.01
C SER A 681 7.24 -2.37 9.97
N GLY A 682 7.96 -2.43 11.10
CA GLY A 682 9.40 -2.19 11.17
C GLY A 682 10.21 -3.13 10.26
N ALA A 683 10.01 -4.43 10.39
CA ALA A 683 10.72 -5.44 9.60
C ALA A 683 10.38 -5.37 8.09
N LYS A 684 9.13 -5.03 7.72
CA LYS A 684 8.75 -4.78 6.32
C LYS A 684 9.44 -3.54 5.76
N ASN A 685 9.50 -2.44 6.52
CA ASN A 685 10.21 -1.22 6.11
C ASN A 685 11.72 -1.48 5.93
N TRP A 686 12.34 -2.29 6.79
CA TRP A 686 13.73 -2.70 6.64
C TRP A 686 13.97 -3.49 5.35
N LEU A 687 13.12 -4.48 5.04
CA LEU A 687 13.21 -5.22 3.78
C LEU A 687 13.04 -4.32 2.54
N LEU A 688 12.13 -3.34 2.58
CA LEU A 688 11.98 -2.37 1.49
C LEU A 688 13.25 -1.53 1.28
N LEU A 689 13.96 -1.16 2.35
CA LEU A 689 15.25 -0.47 2.25
C LEU A 689 16.35 -1.37 1.67
N GLU A 690 16.43 -2.64 2.06
CA GLU A 690 17.42 -3.59 1.51
C GLU A 690 17.14 -3.97 0.04
N TYR A 691 15.86 -4.17 -0.33
CA TYR A 691 15.48 -4.34 -1.73
C TYR A 691 15.76 -3.07 -2.55
N GLY A 692 15.52 -1.89 -1.97
CA GLY A 692 15.88 -0.60 -2.54
C GLY A 692 17.39 -0.48 -2.79
N LYS A 693 18.24 -0.82 -1.82
CA LYS A 693 19.71 -0.90 -1.97
C LYS A 693 20.10 -1.89 -3.07
N GLY A 694 19.50 -3.09 -3.07
CA GLY A 694 19.78 -4.15 -4.04
C GLY A 694 19.36 -3.82 -5.48
N LEU A 695 18.39 -2.92 -5.66
CA LEU A 695 18.02 -2.34 -6.95
C LEU A 695 18.92 -1.15 -7.31
N TRP A 696 19.14 -0.21 -6.37
CA TRP A 696 19.98 0.97 -6.55
C TRP A 696 21.38 0.58 -7.03
N ASN A 697 22.02 -0.38 -6.36
CA ASN A 697 23.34 -0.92 -6.71
C ASN A 697 23.41 -1.60 -8.09
N LYS A 698 22.28 -1.79 -8.80
CA LYS A 698 22.23 -2.25 -10.19
C LYS A 698 21.97 -1.11 -11.17
N VAL A 699 21.07 -0.19 -10.83
CA VAL A 699 20.68 0.92 -11.73
C VAL A 699 21.62 2.13 -11.67
N SER A 700 22.38 2.31 -10.58
CA SER A 700 23.37 3.38 -10.43
C SER A 700 24.74 3.03 -11.05
N VAL A 701 24.85 1.91 -11.77
CA VAL A 701 26.09 1.46 -12.42
C VAL A 701 26.24 2.18 -13.77
N GLY A 702 27.23 3.06 -13.89
CA GLY A 702 27.53 3.74 -15.14
C GLY A 702 27.94 2.76 -16.27
N PRO A 703 27.73 3.11 -17.55
CA PRO A 703 28.12 2.27 -18.69
C PRO A 703 29.59 1.84 -18.67
N TYR A 704 29.88 0.68 -19.26
CA TYR A 704 31.25 0.19 -19.40
C TYR A 704 32.06 1.13 -20.30
N GLN A 705 33.12 1.73 -19.76
CA GLN A 705 34.03 2.59 -20.51
C GLN A 705 35.27 1.80 -20.99
N LYS A 706 35.81 2.19 -22.15
CA LYS A 706 37.07 1.66 -22.68
C LYS A 706 38.22 2.04 -21.74
N LYS A 707 39.29 1.25 -21.68
CA LYS A 707 40.45 1.55 -20.83
C LYS A 707 41.35 2.60 -21.49
N GLU A 708 41.86 3.53 -20.68
CA GLU A 708 42.47 4.82 -21.07
C GLU A 708 43.83 4.75 -21.81
N ASN A 709 44.21 3.61 -22.37
CA ASN A 709 45.51 3.44 -23.03
C ASN A 709 45.59 4.12 -24.41
N ASP A 710 44.45 4.40 -25.06
CA ASP A 710 44.37 5.07 -26.35
C ASP A 710 44.06 6.57 -26.17
N ILE A 711 45.11 7.35 -25.87
CA ILE A 711 45.05 8.77 -25.44
C ILE A 711 44.66 9.75 -26.58
N ASN A 712 44.30 9.25 -27.76
CA ASN A 712 44.19 10.01 -29.02
C ASN A 712 42.83 9.88 -29.73
N SER A 713 41.72 9.89 -28.99
CA SER A 713 40.38 9.97 -29.59
C SER A 713 39.46 10.85 -28.75
N GLU A 714 39.09 12.01 -29.30
CA GLU A 714 38.15 12.97 -28.70
C GLU A 714 36.67 12.54 -28.85
N GLU A 715 36.43 11.32 -29.35
CA GLU A 715 35.10 10.72 -29.48
C GLU A 715 34.81 9.79 -28.30
N GLU A 716 33.88 10.22 -27.44
CA GLU A 716 33.32 9.45 -26.31
C GLU A 716 32.39 8.29 -26.77
N ALA A 717 32.69 7.71 -27.94
CA ALA A 717 31.84 6.73 -28.62
C ALA A 717 31.74 5.41 -27.84
N ALA A 718 30.52 5.08 -27.43
CA ALA A 718 30.19 3.89 -26.65
C ALA A 718 30.72 2.59 -27.30
N PRO A 719 31.13 1.60 -26.49
CA PRO A 719 31.83 0.42 -27.01
C PRO A 719 30.88 -0.56 -27.69
N ARG A 720 31.05 -0.76 -29.01
CA ARG A 720 30.45 -1.92 -29.74
C ARG A 720 30.58 -3.21 -28.93
N VAL A 721 29.46 -3.87 -28.62
CA VAL A 721 29.38 -5.01 -27.70
C VAL A 721 29.12 -6.31 -28.45
N MET A 722 29.95 -7.33 -28.24
CA MET A 722 29.62 -8.70 -28.62
C MET A 722 29.01 -9.41 -27.41
N ALA A 723 27.69 -9.51 -27.37
CA ALA A 723 26.99 -10.29 -26.35
C ALA A 723 27.07 -11.79 -26.69
N CYS A 724 27.17 -12.63 -25.67
CA CYS A 724 27.13 -14.08 -25.76
C CYS A 724 26.19 -14.63 -24.69
N CYS A 725 25.29 -15.52 -25.07
CA CYS A 725 24.48 -16.29 -24.14
C CYS A 725 24.61 -17.79 -24.41
N TRP A 726 24.49 -18.58 -23.33
CA TRP A 726 24.46 -20.03 -23.38
C TRP A 726 23.32 -20.55 -22.51
N GLY A 727 22.56 -21.51 -23.02
CA GLY A 727 21.39 -22.05 -22.32
C GLY A 727 20.74 -23.24 -23.03
N PRO A 728 19.55 -23.67 -22.59
CA PRO A 728 18.84 -24.84 -23.12
C PRO A 728 18.20 -24.63 -24.51
N GLY A 729 18.46 -23.48 -25.15
CA GLY A 729 17.91 -23.13 -26.46
C GLY A 729 18.42 -24.01 -27.60
N LYS A 730 17.76 -23.90 -28.76
CA LYS A 730 18.23 -24.47 -30.03
C LYS A 730 18.47 -23.32 -31.01
N PRO A 731 19.74 -22.96 -31.31
CA PRO A 731 20.99 -23.56 -30.82
C PRO A 731 21.37 -23.10 -29.40
N ALA A 732 22.26 -23.85 -28.75
CA ALA A 732 22.56 -23.68 -27.32
C ALA A 732 23.52 -22.53 -26.98
N THR A 733 24.27 -22.02 -27.96
CA THR A 733 25.14 -20.84 -27.82
C THR A 733 24.82 -19.85 -28.94
N THR A 734 24.56 -18.60 -28.56
CA THR A 734 24.29 -17.50 -29.49
C THR A 734 25.18 -16.32 -29.16
N PHE A 735 25.76 -15.72 -30.19
CA PHE A 735 26.42 -14.43 -30.12
C PHE A 735 25.57 -13.39 -30.85
N VAL A 736 25.51 -12.18 -30.30
CA VAL A 736 24.83 -11.03 -30.89
C VAL A 736 25.83 -9.88 -30.93
N MET A 737 25.99 -9.25 -32.08
CA MET A 737 26.81 -8.05 -32.23
C MET A 737 25.93 -6.81 -32.09
N LEU A 738 26.30 -5.92 -31.18
CA LEU A 738 25.68 -4.61 -31.00
C LEU A 738 26.65 -3.50 -31.42
N ASP A 739 26.13 -2.46 -32.06
CA ASP A 739 26.90 -1.27 -32.45
C ASP A 739 27.21 -0.35 -31.23
N SER A 740 27.49 0.93 -31.48
CA SER A 740 27.66 1.96 -30.45
C SER A 740 26.34 2.56 -29.91
N SER A 741 25.22 2.48 -30.64
CA SER A 741 23.89 2.92 -30.18
C SER A 741 23.16 1.86 -29.36
N GLY A 742 23.48 0.58 -29.57
CA GLY A 742 22.85 -0.59 -28.94
C GLY A 742 21.99 -1.43 -29.89
N GLU A 743 21.98 -1.08 -31.19
CA GLU A 743 21.26 -1.80 -32.25
C GLU A 743 21.96 -3.10 -32.64
N VAL A 744 21.18 -4.09 -33.09
CA VAL A 744 21.69 -5.41 -33.48
C VAL A 744 22.22 -5.38 -34.91
N LEU A 745 23.53 -5.65 -35.06
CA LEU A 745 24.21 -5.72 -36.36
C LEU A 745 24.15 -7.11 -36.99
N ASP A 746 24.47 -8.17 -36.22
CA ASP A 746 24.53 -9.56 -36.71
C ASP A 746 24.35 -10.56 -35.54
N VAL A 747 23.92 -11.79 -35.84
CA VAL A 747 23.64 -12.86 -34.87
C VAL A 747 24.30 -14.18 -35.29
N LEU A 748 25.33 -14.58 -34.55
CA LEU A 748 26.07 -15.82 -34.82
C LEU A 748 25.65 -16.97 -33.89
N TYR A 749 25.04 -17.99 -34.48
CA TYR A 749 24.63 -19.23 -33.83
C TYR A 749 25.74 -20.31 -33.82
N THR A 750 26.13 -20.81 -32.64
CA THR A 750 27.22 -21.81 -32.45
C THR A 750 26.85 -22.95 -31.49
N GLY A 751 25.95 -23.82 -31.95
CA GLY A 751 25.51 -24.99 -31.17
C GLY A 751 26.59 -26.03 -30.87
N SER A 752 27.77 -25.96 -31.49
CA SER A 752 28.87 -26.93 -31.30
C SER A 752 30.03 -26.42 -30.43
N LEU A 753 30.09 -25.12 -30.13
CA LEU A 753 31.24 -24.50 -29.44
C LEU A 753 31.49 -25.11 -28.05
N THR A 754 30.42 -25.32 -27.26
CA THR A 754 30.52 -25.91 -25.92
C THR A 754 30.62 -27.44 -25.90
N LEU A 755 30.74 -28.12 -27.05
CA LEU A 755 30.97 -29.57 -27.06
C LEU A 755 32.33 -29.90 -26.42
N ARG A 756 32.35 -31.01 -25.66
CA ARG A 756 33.54 -31.56 -24.98
C ARG A 756 33.71 -33.07 -25.24
N SER A 757 33.07 -33.56 -26.29
CA SER A 757 33.15 -34.95 -26.76
C SER A 757 34.54 -35.29 -27.31
N GLN A 758 34.97 -36.54 -27.12
CA GLN A 758 36.22 -37.05 -27.72
C GLN A 758 36.04 -37.53 -29.18
N ASN A 759 34.81 -37.55 -29.71
CA ASN A 759 34.56 -37.94 -31.10
C ASN A 759 35.20 -36.94 -32.07
N VAL A 760 35.88 -37.45 -33.09
CA VAL A 760 36.52 -36.63 -34.14
C VAL A 760 35.52 -35.69 -34.83
N ASN A 761 34.28 -36.16 -35.08
CA ASN A 761 33.22 -35.34 -35.68
C ASN A 761 32.81 -34.15 -34.80
N ASP A 762 32.75 -34.33 -33.48
CA ASP A 762 32.36 -33.28 -32.55
C ASP A 762 33.50 -32.27 -32.34
N GLN A 763 34.75 -32.74 -32.33
CA GLN A 763 35.93 -31.87 -32.34
C GLN A 763 36.02 -31.04 -33.62
N GLN A 764 35.71 -31.61 -34.79
CA GLN A 764 35.68 -30.86 -36.04
C GLN A 764 34.55 -29.83 -36.05
N ARG A 765 33.36 -30.18 -35.53
CA ARG A 765 32.26 -29.23 -35.36
C ARG A 765 32.61 -28.07 -34.42
N LYS A 766 33.29 -28.34 -33.28
CA LYS A 766 33.80 -27.28 -32.40
C LYS A 766 34.78 -26.36 -33.14
N LYS A 767 35.75 -26.92 -33.88
CA LYS A 767 36.73 -26.13 -34.66
C LYS A 767 36.05 -25.24 -35.71
N ASN A 768 35.05 -25.77 -36.42
CA ASN A 768 34.28 -24.98 -37.38
C ASN A 768 33.55 -23.80 -36.70
N ASP A 769 32.91 -24.02 -35.54
CA ASP A 769 32.28 -22.93 -34.78
C ASP A 769 33.32 -21.95 -34.21
N GLN A 770 34.47 -22.40 -33.72
CA GLN A 770 35.58 -21.51 -33.29
C GLN A 770 36.08 -20.61 -34.45
N GLN A 771 36.18 -21.15 -35.67
CA GLN A 771 36.54 -20.36 -36.86
C GLN A 771 35.44 -19.36 -37.25
N ARG A 772 34.16 -19.71 -37.07
CA ARG A 772 33.04 -18.79 -37.31
C ARG A 772 33.03 -17.64 -36.30
N VAL A 773 33.28 -17.92 -35.01
CA VAL A 773 33.44 -16.87 -33.97
C VAL A 773 34.65 -16.00 -34.26
N LEU A 774 35.78 -16.58 -34.68
CA LEU A 774 36.97 -15.82 -35.08
C LEU A 774 36.66 -14.85 -36.22
N LYS A 775 36.00 -15.32 -37.30
CA LYS A 775 35.58 -14.46 -38.42
C LYS A 775 34.65 -13.35 -37.95
N PHE A 776 33.63 -13.67 -37.16
CA PHE A 776 32.65 -12.71 -36.65
C PHE A 776 33.28 -11.61 -35.78
N MET A 777 34.28 -11.96 -34.95
CA MET A 777 35.09 -10.99 -34.21
C MET A 777 35.95 -10.11 -35.14
N THR A 778 36.56 -10.68 -36.18
CA THR A 778 37.36 -9.93 -37.15
C THR A 778 36.52 -8.97 -38.00
N ASP A 779 35.35 -9.42 -38.46
CA ASP A 779 34.45 -8.63 -39.32
C ASP A 779 33.86 -7.43 -38.57
N HIS A 780 33.46 -7.59 -37.29
CA HIS A 780 32.74 -6.56 -36.52
C HIS A 780 33.59 -5.78 -35.51
N GLN A 781 34.78 -6.28 -35.17
CA GLN A 781 35.72 -5.68 -34.22
C GLN A 781 35.05 -5.19 -32.91
N PRO A 782 34.52 -6.10 -32.07
CA PRO A 782 33.92 -5.73 -30.79
C PRO A 782 34.94 -5.14 -29.81
N HIS A 783 34.57 -4.07 -29.11
CA HIS A 783 35.40 -3.45 -28.07
C HIS A 783 35.33 -4.23 -26.74
N VAL A 784 34.22 -4.94 -26.51
CA VAL A 784 33.98 -5.74 -25.30
C VAL A 784 33.13 -6.96 -25.64
N VAL A 785 33.44 -8.09 -25.01
CA VAL A 785 32.65 -9.33 -25.11
C VAL A 785 31.97 -9.58 -23.77
N VAL A 786 30.64 -9.65 -23.76
CA VAL A 786 29.81 -9.82 -22.56
C VAL A 786 29.23 -11.24 -22.57
N LEU A 787 29.46 -12.02 -21.50
CA LEU A 787 28.95 -13.39 -21.40
C LEU A 787 27.89 -13.51 -20.30
N GLY A 788 26.67 -13.89 -20.70
CA GLY A 788 25.61 -14.30 -19.77
C GLY A 788 25.96 -15.61 -19.07
N ALA A 789 26.21 -15.54 -17.76
CA ALA A 789 26.59 -16.69 -16.94
C ALA A 789 25.34 -17.31 -16.27
N VAL A 790 24.92 -18.49 -16.75
CA VAL A 790 23.74 -19.21 -16.24
C VAL A 790 24.12 -20.42 -15.37
N ASN A 791 25.23 -21.12 -15.69
CA ASN A 791 25.79 -22.16 -14.82
C ASN A 791 27.30 -22.33 -15.03
N LEU A 792 27.92 -23.28 -14.33
CA LEU A 792 29.35 -23.54 -14.36
C LEU A 792 29.92 -23.83 -15.76
N SER A 793 29.10 -24.23 -16.74
CA SER A 793 29.53 -24.44 -18.13
C SER A 793 30.01 -23.13 -18.79
N CYS A 794 29.47 -21.98 -18.34
CA CYS A 794 29.84 -20.67 -18.84
C CYS A 794 31.31 -20.31 -18.55
N THR A 795 31.97 -20.90 -17.54
CA THR A 795 33.42 -20.69 -17.34
C THR A 795 34.23 -21.30 -18.48
N ARG A 796 33.87 -22.50 -18.92
CA ARG A 796 34.52 -23.21 -20.03
C ARG A 796 34.23 -22.55 -21.39
N LEU A 797 33.07 -21.91 -21.53
CA LEU A 797 32.74 -21.10 -22.72
C LEU A 797 33.50 -19.78 -22.72
N LYS A 798 33.66 -19.13 -21.56
CA LYS A 798 34.57 -17.99 -21.39
C LYS A 798 35.97 -18.37 -21.87
N ASP A 799 36.50 -19.52 -21.41
CA ASP A 799 37.82 -19.99 -21.84
C ASP A 799 37.90 -20.21 -23.36
N ASP A 800 36.89 -20.84 -23.99
CA ASP A 800 36.82 -21.01 -25.46
C ASP A 800 36.84 -19.65 -26.21
N ILE A 801 36.13 -18.64 -25.67
CA ILE A 801 36.07 -17.29 -26.23
C ILE A 801 37.42 -16.57 -26.09
N TYR A 802 38.12 -16.74 -24.96
CA TYR A 802 39.48 -16.21 -24.78
C TYR A 802 40.50 -16.93 -25.68
N GLU A 803 40.39 -18.24 -25.93
CA GLU A 803 41.24 -18.95 -26.91
C GLU A 803 41.08 -18.37 -28.33
N VAL A 804 39.84 -18.05 -28.73
CA VAL A 804 39.56 -17.43 -30.03
C VAL A 804 40.11 -15.99 -30.08
N GLY A 805 39.86 -15.16 -29.06
CA GLY A 805 40.38 -13.79 -29.00
C GLY A 805 41.93 -13.72 -28.94
N LEU A 806 42.58 -14.65 -28.22
CA LEU A 806 44.04 -14.80 -28.21
C LEU A 806 44.60 -15.32 -29.54
N SER A 807 43.79 -15.99 -30.35
CA SER A 807 44.17 -16.37 -31.73
C SER A 807 44.13 -15.17 -32.67
N LEU A 808 43.14 -14.28 -32.49
CA LEU A 808 43.01 -13.01 -33.23
C LEU A 808 44.20 -12.07 -32.93
N LEU A 809 44.66 -12.02 -31.67
CA LEU A 809 45.86 -11.27 -31.23
C LEU A 809 47.22 -11.90 -31.62
N ARG A 810 47.22 -13.02 -32.36
CA ARG A 810 48.44 -13.73 -32.82
C ARG A 810 48.59 -13.76 -34.35
N CYS A 811 47.62 -13.22 -35.07
CA CYS A 811 47.63 -13.02 -36.51
C CYS A 811 48.02 -11.59 -36.87
#